data_AF-A0A553PSN9-F1
#
_entry.id   AF-A0A553PSN9-F1
#
_cell.length_a   1.000
_cell.length_b   1.000
_cell.length_c   1.000
_cell.angle_alpha   90.00
_cell.angle_beta   90.00
_cell.angle_gamma   90.00
#
_symmetry.space_group_name_H-M   'P 1'
#
loop_
_entity.id
_entity.type
_entity.pdbx_description
1 polymer ?
#
loop_
_entity_poly.entity_id
_entity_poly.type
_entity_poly.pdbx_seq_one_letter_code
_entity_poly.pdbx_strand_id
1 'polypeptide(L)'
;MIIELLALLLTVVGIAYGIFKYKTTYWSRHGVHSENNATFPLGNDPIFHPDVLGSKRNPAYVMEELYQKHKEKPFVGIYGPLGQQSMVINDLELIKHILIKDFEVFVDRFGQFNVFAGDSEVFTDRLWRQQLLVLKGELWKDVRSVFSPVFTSGKMKLMMHFMKSISLNLREEMRQCAEDSKPIDLKDLFGKYSMDTIATCGFGVDAGSFGSSQETTFVKHAKNVFGRNHWDGFMLMCSVIPGLNAFCKMLKLPFFKPVETKFFYDIIMQTIQNRVKTKERKNDLVDLMIEAIHFEKTLKEKGEIEVEDGGFIQSSTLVHKIKKTDFDETLVVSNALLILIAGYDTTAMTMTYCAYELAKSQIAQEKLIQEIDEVMASLPDDQDFPDYNTIQTMPYLDSVLHETLRLHCPIPFIIRNNSRDYKIPGHDVMIPKGSDVYVMAYSIMRDDRYFNQPNEFNPDNFSKESKEKRSPYAYLPFGQGPRACIGMRFALLEAKVGLVSVLTKYRIKTCEDTPLHAIRNNHTFLGNPRDKLWVAVEKNVEFLGFNVKESEIRPTDSKLKIYELAKSQVTQDKLIQEIDEVMSKLAEDQDFPDYNTIQTMPYLDSVLHETLRLHCPLPFINRNNSRDYKIPGHDVVIPKGTDVYVMAYSIMRDDRYFDQPNEFNPDNFSKAAKEKRSPYAYICLWQGPRACIGMRFALLEAKVGLVSVLTKYRIKACQDTPQHVIRDNFTLLGNPRDKLWVASEAQ
;
A
#
# COMPACT_ATOMS: atom_id res chain seq x y z
N MET A 1 -4.16 37.09 53.19
CA MET A 1 -4.85 36.66 51.96
C MET A 1 -3.93 36.07 50.89
N ILE A 2 -3.03 36.82 50.22
CA ILE A 2 -2.20 36.25 49.12
C ILE A 2 -1.28 35.13 49.63
N ILE A 3 -0.62 35.33 50.77
CA ILE A 3 0.26 34.32 51.39
C ILE A 3 -0.52 33.07 51.79
N GLU A 4 -1.74 33.23 52.32
CA GLU A 4 -2.61 32.10 52.72
C GLU A 4 -3.10 31.32 51.49
N LEU A 5 -3.45 32.01 50.39
CA LEU A 5 -3.83 31.38 49.13
C LEU A 5 -2.65 30.61 48.51
N LEU A 6 -1.45 31.16 48.55
CA LEU A 6 -0.23 30.48 48.09
C LEU A 6 0.09 29.26 48.95
N ALA A 7 -0.05 29.37 50.29
CA ALA A 7 0.16 28.25 51.20
C ALA A 7 -0.86 27.12 50.98
N LEU A 8 -2.14 27.47 50.77
CA LEU A 8 -3.18 26.51 50.42
C LEU A 8 -2.87 25.81 49.08
N LEU A 9 -2.51 26.57 48.05
CA LEU A 9 -2.16 26.03 46.73
C LEU A 9 -0.97 25.06 46.83
N LEU A 10 0.10 25.44 47.52
CA LEU A 10 1.27 24.58 47.74
C LEU A 10 0.91 23.31 48.51
N THR A 11 0.02 23.41 49.50
CA THR A 11 -0.46 22.26 50.27
C THR A 11 -1.27 21.31 49.37
N VAL A 12 -2.18 21.83 48.56
CA VAL A 12 -2.97 21.04 47.60
C VAL A 12 -2.07 20.35 46.56
N VAL A 13 -1.09 21.08 46.02
CA VAL A 13 -0.11 20.53 45.08
C VAL A 13 0.77 19.47 45.75
N GLY A 14 1.19 19.69 47.00
CA GLY A 14 1.96 18.73 47.78
C GLY A 14 1.18 17.43 48.04
N ILE A 15 -0.10 17.54 48.41
CA ILE A 15 -1.00 16.38 48.57
C ILE A 15 -1.18 15.66 47.23
N ALA A 16 -1.44 16.39 46.14
CA ALA A 16 -1.59 15.81 44.81
C ALA A 16 -0.32 15.08 44.35
N TYR A 17 0.85 15.65 44.61
CA TYR A 17 2.14 15.03 44.33
C TYR A 17 2.38 13.76 45.18
N GLY A 18 2.03 13.79 46.47
CA GLY A 18 2.08 12.62 47.35
C GLY A 18 1.18 11.48 46.85
N ILE A 19 -0.07 11.79 46.48
CA ILE A 19 -1.01 10.84 45.88
C ILE A 19 -0.46 10.28 44.57
N PHE A 20 0.11 11.12 43.72
CA PHE A 20 0.72 10.70 42.46
C PHE A 20 1.88 9.73 42.70
N LYS A 21 2.78 10.01 43.65
CA LYS A 21 3.88 9.10 44.01
C LYS A 21 3.39 7.77 44.58
N TYR A 22 2.32 7.80 45.38
CA TYR A 22 1.70 6.57 45.88
C TYR A 22 1.03 5.75 44.77
N LYS A 23 0.38 6.41 43.80
CA LYS A 23 -0.25 5.73 42.66
C LYS A 23 0.76 5.16 41.67
N THR A 24 1.87 5.86 41.44
CA THR A 24 2.96 5.43 40.53
C THR A 24 3.85 4.31 41.08
N THR A 25 3.49 3.76 42.24
CA THR A 25 4.09 2.55 42.81
C THR A 25 3.12 1.36 42.81
N TYR A 26 1.93 1.50 42.20
CA TYR A 26 0.92 0.43 42.18
C TYR A 26 1.44 -0.86 41.54
N TRP A 27 2.01 -0.79 40.34
CA TRP A 27 2.45 -1.99 39.61
C TRP A 27 3.59 -2.72 40.33
N SER A 28 4.57 -1.96 40.82
CA SER A 28 5.69 -2.55 41.58
C SER A 28 5.23 -3.20 42.89
N ARG A 29 4.24 -2.63 43.59
CA ARG A 29 3.63 -3.26 44.78
C ARG A 29 2.88 -4.56 44.48
N HIS A 30 2.43 -4.76 43.24
CA HIS A 30 1.72 -5.96 42.80
C HIS A 30 2.62 -6.89 41.98
N GLY A 31 3.95 -6.74 42.06
CA GLY A 31 4.90 -7.62 41.37
C GLY A 31 4.93 -7.47 39.85
N VAL A 32 4.31 -6.43 39.29
CA VAL A 32 4.30 -6.13 37.86
C VAL A 32 5.49 -5.24 37.52
N HIS A 33 6.21 -5.59 36.46
CA HIS A 33 7.29 -4.74 35.97
C HIS A 33 6.75 -3.42 35.45
N SER A 34 7.31 -2.30 35.93
CA SER A 34 7.00 -0.94 35.46
C SER A 34 8.26 -0.09 35.42
N GLU A 35 8.32 0.89 34.54
CA GLU A 35 9.42 1.87 34.54
C GLU A 35 9.24 2.90 35.66
N ASN A 36 10.33 3.22 36.37
CA ASN A 36 10.33 4.17 37.49
C ASN A 36 10.52 5.64 37.05
N ASN A 37 10.17 5.97 35.81
CA ASN A 37 10.37 7.29 35.19
C ASN A 37 9.09 8.15 35.12
N ALA A 38 8.04 7.79 35.87
CA ALA A 38 6.79 8.56 35.87
C ALA A 38 6.99 10.00 36.40
N THR A 39 6.61 10.99 35.59
CA THR A 39 6.78 12.41 35.88
C THR A 39 5.45 13.07 36.26
N PHE A 40 5.44 13.87 37.33
CA PHE A 40 4.22 14.59 37.73
C PHE A 40 3.96 15.75 36.74
N PRO A 41 2.72 15.98 36.27
CA PRO A 41 1.49 15.24 36.55
C PRO A 41 1.12 14.16 35.50
N LEU A 42 1.92 14.00 34.45
CA LEU A 42 1.54 13.26 33.23
C LEU A 42 1.79 11.75 33.29
N GLY A 43 2.66 11.30 34.19
CA GLY A 43 3.08 9.90 34.28
C GLY A 43 4.22 9.56 33.32
N ASN A 44 4.21 8.33 32.80
CA ASN A 44 5.11 7.82 31.76
C ASN A 44 4.33 7.17 30.60
N ASP A 45 3.06 7.54 30.43
CA ASP A 45 2.25 7.10 29.31
C ASP A 45 2.79 7.68 27.97
N PRO A 46 2.96 6.85 26.92
CA PRO A 46 3.53 7.29 25.65
C PRO A 46 2.78 8.44 24.97
N ILE A 47 1.45 8.54 25.14
CA ILE A 47 0.62 9.62 24.55
C ILE A 47 0.90 10.96 25.21
N PHE A 48 1.16 10.94 26.52
CA PHE A 48 1.43 12.12 27.34
C PHE A 48 2.94 12.37 27.54
N HIS A 49 3.78 11.69 26.76
CA HIS A 49 5.22 11.91 26.80
C HIS A 49 5.56 13.38 26.40
N PRO A 50 6.49 14.06 27.09
CA PRO A 50 6.83 15.46 26.80
C PRO A 50 7.18 15.73 25.34
N ASP A 51 7.91 14.81 24.70
CA ASP A 51 8.26 14.94 23.27
C ASP A 51 7.07 14.77 22.31
N VAL A 52 6.03 14.04 22.72
CA VAL A 52 4.80 13.87 21.92
C VAL A 52 3.91 15.10 22.07
N LEU A 53 3.76 15.60 23.31
CA LEU A 53 3.00 16.82 23.58
C LEU A 53 3.67 18.06 22.97
N GLY A 54 5.00 18.13 23.01
CA GLY A 54 5.79 19.17 22.37
C GLY A 54 5.92 19.03 20.85
N SER A 55 5.25 18.06 20.22
CA SER A 55 5.35 17.76 18.78
C SER A 55 6.79 17.56 18.29
N LYS A 56 7.68 17.05 19.13
CA LYS A 56 9.07 16.70 18.77
C LYS A 56 9.15 15.32 18.14
N ARG A 57 8.39 14.34 18.66
CA ARG A 57 8.37 12.95 18.22
C ARG A 57 6.94 12.46 17.97
N ASN A 58 6.76 11.63 16.94
CA ASN A 58 5.51 10.90 16.73
C ASN A 58 5.34 9.83 17.85
N PRO A 59 4.12 9.62 18.39
CA PRO A 59 3.86 8.65 19.45
C PRO A 59 4.27 7.21 19.09
N ALA A 60 4.22 6.83 17.81
CA ALA A 60 4.62 5.49 17.35
C ALA A 60 6.07 5.16 17.77
N TYR A 61 6.98 6.12 17.67
CA TYR A 61 8.40 5.91 17.99
C TYR A 61 8.65 5.78 19.49
N VAL A 62 7.92 6.52 20.32
CA VAL A 62 8.00 6.38 21.79
C VAL A 62 7.43 5.02 22.22
N MET A 63 6.33 4.60 21.61
CA MET A 63 5.72 3.29 21.87
C MET A 63 6.60 2.14 21.39
N GLU A 64 7.26 2.29 20.24
CA GLU A 64 8.19 1.29 19.71
C GLU A 64 9.42 1.11 20.61
N GLU A 65 9.99 2.18 21.16
CA GLU A 65 11.07 2.09 22.15
C GLU A 65 10.62 1.33 23.40
N LEU A 66 9.42 1.65 23.91
CA LEU A 66 8.85 0.96 25.07
C LEU A 66 8.59 -0.52 24.76
N TYR A 67 8.07 -0.84 23.57
CA TYR A 67 7.85 -2.20 23.13
C TYR A 67 9.16 -2.97 23.02
N GLN A 68 10.14 -2.49 22.25
CA GLN A 68 11.41 -3.18 22.03
C GLN A 68 12.16 -3.45 23.34
N LYS A 69 12.11 -2.53 24.29
CA LYS A 69 12.75 -2.70 25.61
C LYS A 69 12.13 -3.82 26.45
N HIS A 70 10.84 -4.10 26.26
CA HIS A 70 10.09 -5.02 27.12
C HIS A 70 9.33 -6.11 26.38
N LYS A 71 9.60 -6.35 25.09
CA LYS A 71 8.85 -7.27 24.23
C LYS A 71 8.91 -8.74 24.67
N GLU A 72 9.88 -9.09 25.52
CA GLU A 72 10.03 -10.41 26.15
C GLU A 72 9.09 -10.62 27.36
N LYS A 73 8.50 -9.54 27.89
CA LYS A 73 7.53 -9.62 28.98
C LYS A 73 6.12 -9.63 28.40
N PRO A 74 5.19 -10.45 28.94
CA PRO A 74 3.82 -10.53 28.43
C PRO A 74 3.06 -9.20 28.56
N PHE A 75 3.38 -8.42 29.60
CA PHE A 75 2.82 -7.10 29.84
C PHE A 75 3.75 -6.23 30.70
N VAL A 76 3.54 -4.91 30.64
CA VAL A 76 4.30 -3.90 31.40
C VAL A 76 3.35 -2.85 31.96
N GLY A 77 3.49 -2.55 33.25
CA GLY A 77 2.76 -1.49 33.90
C GLY A 77 3.31 -0.10 33.53
N ILE A 78 2.41 0.81 33.16
CA ILE A 78 2.69 2.23 32.93
C ILE A 78 1.69 3.09 33.72
N TYR A 79 1.94 4.39 33.76
CA TYR A 79 1.13 5.34 34.50
C TYR A 79 0.74 6.50 33.61
N GLY A 80 -0.57 6.70 33.46
CA GLY A 80 -1.16 7.86 32.80
C GLY A 80 -1.21 9.09 33.71
N PRO A 81 -1.92 10.14 33.25
CA PRO A 81 -2.07 11.37 34.00
C PRO A 81 -2.61 11.15 35.42
N LEU A 82 -2.09 11.93 36.37
CA LEU A 82 -2.42 11.86 37.80
C LEU A 82 -2.23 10.45 38.41
N GLY A 83 -1.36 9.65 37.81
CA GLY A 83 -1.04 8.30 38.26
C GLY A 83 -2.13 7.28 37.96
N GLN A 84 -2.92 7.48 36.89
CA GLN A 84 -3.83 6.45 36.38
C GLN A 84 -3.04 5.17 36.08
N GLN A 85 -3.53 4.03 36.55
CA GLN A 85 -2.94 2.73 36.23
C GLN A 85 -3.24 2.42 34.77
N SER A 86 -2.20 2.16 33.98
CA SER A 86 -2.32 1.73 32.59
C SER A 86 -1.34 0.59 32.31
N MET A 87 -1.56 -0.18 31.26
CA MET A 87 -0.75 -1.36 30.98
C MET A 87 -0.51 -1.52 29.48
N VAL A 88 0.69 -1.96 29.10
CA VAL A 88 1.03 -2.39 27.74
C VAL A 88 1.01 -3.91 27.68
N ILE A 89 0.37 -4.47 26.66
CA ILE A 89 0.26 -5.92 26.43
C ILE A 89 1.07 -6.29 25.21
N ASN A 90 1.99 -7.25 25.37
CA ASN A 90 2.86 -7.77 24.32
C ASN A 90 2.53 -9.23 23.96
N ASP A 91 1.90 -9.98 24.86
CA ASP A 91 1.50 -11.38 24.61
C ASP A 91 0.28 -11.46 23.68
N LEU A 92 0.38 -12.27 22.62
CA LEU A 92 -0.65 -12.37 21.59
C LEU A 92 -1.94 -13.04 22.06
N GLU A 93 -1.87 -14.00 23.01
CA GLU A 93 -3.07 -14.62 23.57
C GLU A 93 -3.78 -13.67 24.55
N LEU A 94 -3.04 -12.86 25.32
CA LEU A 94 -3.64 -11.79 26.12
C LEU A 94 -4.30 -10.72 25.24
N ILE A 95 -3.70 -10.37 24.10
CA ILE A 95 -4.32 -9.47 23.11
C ILE A 95 -5.66 -10.05 22.62
N LYS A 96 -5.71 -11.35 22.30
CA LYS A 96 -6.95 -12.03 21.93
C LYS A 96 -7.99 -12.01 23.05
N HIS A 97 -7.58 -12.20 24.31
CA HIS A 97 -8.47 -12.08 25.45
C HIS A 97 -9.10 -10.68 25.52
N ILE A 98 -8.27 -9.64 25.47
CA ILE A 98 -8.69 -8.25 25.65
C ILE A 98 -9.53 -7.75 24.47
N LEU A 99 -9.17 -8.11 23.23
CA LEU A 99 -9.85 -7.62 22.04
C LEU A 99 -11.09 -8.45 21.67
N ILE A 100 -11.16 -9.72 22.08
CA ILE A 100 -12.20 -10.66 21.62
C ILE A 100 -12.89 -11.40 22.77
N LYS A 101 -12.17 -12.28 23.49
CA LYS A 101 -12.84 -13.23 24.42
C LYS A 101 -13.52 -12.53 25.59
N ASP A 102 -12.86 -11.54 26.17
CA ASP A 102 -13.32 -10.81 27.36
C ASP A 102 -13.85 -9.42 26.98
N PHE A 103 -14.41 -9.30 25.77
CA PHE A 103 -14.86 -8.02 25.21
C PHE A 103 -15.85 -7.27 26.11
N GLU A 104 -16.71 -7.98 26.85
CA GLU A 104 -17.66 -7.36 27.80
C GLU A 104 -16.97 -6.54 28.90
N VAL A 105 -15.69 -6.81 29.18
CA VAL A 105 -14.87 -6.02 30.10
C VAL A 105 -14.23 -4.83 29.39
N PHE A 106 -13.87 -4.99 28.12
CA PHE A 106 -13.09 -4.05 27.31
C PHE A 106 -13.92 -3.43 26.18
N VAL A 107 -15.18 -3.12 26.44
CA VAL A 107 -16.07 -2.50 25.43
C VAL A 107 -15.57 -1.11 25.06
N ASP A 108 -15.08 -0.35 26.04
CA ASP A 108 -14.75 1.07 25.90
C ASP A 108 -13.34 1.26 25.34
N ARG A 109 -13.16 2.31 24.51
CA ARG A 109 -11.85 2.64 23.93
C ARG A 109 -10.99 3.52 24.85
N PHE A 110 -11.61 4.49 25.52
CA PHE A 110 -10.90 5.55 26.25
C PHE A 110 -11.39 5.72 27.69
N GLY A 111 -10.42 5.89 28.60
CA GLY A 111 -10.65 6.32 29.97
C GLY A 111 -11.05 7.79 30.12
N GLN A 112 -11.10 8.25 31.37
CA GLN A 112 -11.64 9.56 31.76
C GLN A 112 -10.77 10.77 31.40
N PHE A 113 -9.48 10.58 31.13
CA PHE A 113 -8.53 11.66 30.83
C PHE A 113 -8.34 11.93 29.34
N ASN A 114 -9.19 11.35 28.49
CA ASN A 114 -9.16 11.58 27.05
C ASN A 114 -9.98 12.83 26.68
N VAL A 115 -9.49 13.65 25.73
CA VAL A 115 -10.19 14.85 25.23
C VAL A 115 -11.59 14.58 24.67
N PHE A 116 -11.79 13.38 24.14
CA PHE A 116 -13.08 12.93 23.62
C PHE A 116 -14.02 12.46 24.74
N ALA A 117 -13.57 12.37 25.99
CA ALA A 117 -14.39 11.89 27.11
C ALA A 117 -15.15 13.01 27.84
N GLY A 118 -16.28 12.63 28.45
CA GLY A 118 -17.12 13.47 29.32
C GLY A 118 -18.10 14.37 28.58
N ASP A 119 -18.83 15.20 29.31
CA ASP A 119 -19.88 16.06 28.73
C ASP A 119 -19.36 17.44 28.29
N SER A 120 -19.96 18.00 27.25
CA SER A 120 -19.73 19.35 26.76
C SER A 120 -21.06 20.02 26.45
N GLU A 121 -21.19 21.29 26.82
CA GLU A 121 -22.32 22.12 26.38
C GLU A 121 -22.09 22.71 24.98
N VAL A 122 -20.87 22.65 24.47
CA VAL A 122 -20.53 23.14 23.13
C VAL A 122 -21.05 22.14 22.10
N PHE A 123 -21.97 22.59 21.25
CA PHE A 123 -22.62 21.76 20.24
C PHE A 123 -21.63 20.97 19.36
N THR A 124 -20.60 21.64 18.83
CA THR A 124 -19.60 21.01 17.97
C THR A 124 -18.79 19.95 18.70
N ASP A 125 -18.49 20.15 19.99
CA ASP A 125 -17.80 19.14 20.79
C ASP A 125 -18.70 17.93 21.05
N ARG A 126 -20.00 18.12 21.26
CA ARG A 126 -20.96 17.00 21.45
C ARG A 126 -20.95 16.06 20.24
N LEU A 127 -20.84 16.59 19.02
CA LEU A 127 -20.74 15.78 17.80
C LEU A 127 -19.55 14.82 17.85
N TRP A 128 -18.37 15.31 18.26
CA TRP A 128 -17.16 14.47 18.37
C TRP A 128 -17.26 13.40 19.47
N ARG A 129 -17.99 13.69 20.55
CA ARG A 129 -18.14 12.76 21.68
C ARG A 129 -19.24 11.71 21.47
N GLN A 130 -20.11 11.92 20.48
CA GLN A 130 -21.17 10.99 20.08
C GLN A 130 -20.74 10.05 18.93
N GLN A 131 -19.45 10.01 18.60
CA GLN A 131 -18.92 9.15 17.53
C GLN A 131 -18.69 7.70 18.01
N LEU A 132 -18.89 6.73 17.12
CA LEU A 132 -18.63 5.30 17.35
C LEU A 132 -17.22 5.00 17.86
N LEU A 133 -16.26 5.89 17.58
CA LEU A 133 -14.91 5.82 18.12
C LEU A 133 -14.88 5.93 19.65
N VAL A 134 -15.77 6.73 20.23
CA VAL A 134 -15.75 7.23 21.61
C VAL A 134 -16.88 6.67 22.47
N LEU A 135 -18.05 6.39 21.87
CA LEU A 135 -19.22 5.83 22.56
C LEU A 135 -18.85 4.63 23.43
N LYS A 136 -19.59 4.44 24.52
CA LYS A 136 -19.29 3.46 25.58
C LYS A 136 -20.41 2.45 25.76
N GLY A 137 -20.08 1.28 26.31
CA GLY A 137 -21.02 0.26 26.74
C GLY A 137 -22.05 -0.14 25.68
N GLU A 138 -23.30 -0.28 26.11
CA GLU A 138 -24.42 -0.72 25.26
C GLU A 138 -24.74 0.27 24.13
N LEU A 139 -24.64 1.58 24.37
CA LEU A 139 -24.86 2.58 23.32
C LEU A 139 -23.88 2.42 22.15
N TRP A 140 -22.63 2.05 22.44
CA TRP A 140 -21.70 1.71 21.36
C TRP A 140 -22.15 0.48 20.57
N LYS A 141 -22.65 -0.58 21.25
CA LYS A 141 -23.14 -1.80 20.61
C LYS A 141 -24.35 -1.50 19.70
N ASP A 142 -25.28 -0.69 20.19
CA ASP A 142 -26.45 -0.22 19.45
C ASP A 142 -26.06 0.56 18.19
N VAL A 143 -25.18 1.56 18.31
CA VAL A 143 -24.74 2.33 17.13
C VAL A 143 -23.93 1.46 16.19
N ARG A 144 -23.10 0.54 16.70
CA ARG A 144 -22.31 -0.36 15.86
C ARG A 144 -23.20 -1.27 15.01
N SER A 145 -24.28 -1.81 15.58
CA SER A 145 -25.19 -2.70 14.87
C SER A 145 -25.93 -1.97 13.75
N VAL A 146 -26.32 -0.70 13.97
CA VAL A 146 -27.01 0.13 12.97
C VAL A 146 -26.10 0.51 11.79
N PHE A 147 -24.82 0.82 12.03
CA PHE A 147 -23.91 1.26 10.98
C PHE A 147 -23.15 0.13 10.26
N SER A 148 -23.09 -1.09 10.82
CA SER A 148 -22.35 -2.19 10.18
C SER A 148 -22.92 -2.63 8.81
N PRO A 149 -24.25 -2.69 8.60
CA PRO A 149 -24.86 -3.05 7.30
C PRO A 149 -24.48 -2.13 6.13
N VAL A 150 -24.02 -0.92 6.40
CA VAL A 150 -23.50 0.02 5.40
C VAL A 150 -22.37 -0.59 4.59
N PHE A 151 -21.53 -1.42 5.23
CA PHE A 151 -20.30 -1.95 4.65
C PHE A 151 -20.45 -3.40 4.10
N THR A 152 -21.67 -3.81 3.79
CA THR A 152 -21.98 -5.11 3.18
C THR A 152 -21.52 -5.20 1.74
N SER A 153 -21.22 -6.40 1.24
CA SER A 153 -20.74 -6.60 -0.15
C SER A 153 -21.70 -6.06 -1.19
N GLY A 154 -23.02 -6.15 -0.97
CA GLY A 154 -24.02 -5.58 -1.86
C GLY A 154 -23.90 -4.05 -1.99
N LYS A 155 -23.72 -3.35 -0.87
CA LYS A 155 -23.53 -1.89 -0.86
C LYS A 155 -22.14 -1.49 -1.38
N MET A 156 -21.10 -2.31 -1.13
CA MET A 156 -19.76 -2.07 -1.68
C MET A 156 -19.75 -2.13 -3.21
N LYS A 157 -20.48 -3.09 -3.80
CA LYS A 157 -20.63 -3.20 -5.26
C LYS A 157 -21.22 -1.93 -5.86
N LEU A 158 -22.23 -1.35 -5.22
CA LEU A 158 -22.84 -0.09 -5.66
C LEU A 158 -21.85 1.08 -5.57
N MET A 159 -21.11 1.19 -4.47
CA MET A 159 -20.14 2.28 -4.28
C MET A 159 -18.91 2.17 -5.18
N MET A 160 -18.54 0.97 -5.61
CA MET A 160 -17.40 0.75 -6.52
C MET A 160 -17.52 1.52 -7.83
N HIS A 161 -18.74 1.73 -8.34
CA HIS A 161 -18.94 2.53 -9.55
C HIS A 161 -18.45 3.98 -9.38
N PHE A 162 -18.68 4.58 -8.21
CA PHE A 162 -18.18 5.92 -7.90
C PHE A 162 -16.66 5.91 -7.74
N MET A 163 -16.11 4.91 -7.02
CA MET A 163 -14.65 4.74 -6.86
C MET A 163 -13.93 4.62 -8.21
N LYS A 164 -14.51 3.85 -9.14
CA LYS A 164 -14.01 3.68 -10.51
C LYS A 164 -14.06 5.00 -11.26
N SER A 165 -15.19 5.70 -11.24
CA SER A 165 -15.35 7.00 -11.91
C SER A 165 -14.29 8.00 -11.45
N ILE A 166 -14.09 8.13 -10.13
CA ILE A 166 -13.11 9.07 -9.55
C ILE A 166 -11.68 8.62 -9.83
N SER A 167 -11.44 7.31 -9.98
CA SER A 167 -10.12 6.79 -10.37
C SER A 167 -9.69 7.24 -11.78
N LEU A 168 -10.64 7.62 -12.64
CA LEU A 168 -10.32 8.19 -13.96
C LEU A 168 -9.70 9.59 -13.81
N ASN A 169 -10.17 10.40 -12.85
CA ASN A 169 -9.58 11.70 -12.55
C ASN A 169 -8.16 11.54 -11.97
N LEU A 170 -7.97 10.56 -11.09
CA LEU A 170 -6.65 10.16 -10.58
C LEU A 170 -5.69 9.80 -11.72
N ARG A 171 -6.14 8.97 -12.68
CA ARG A 171 -5.35 8.62 -13.87
C ARG A 171 -5.02 9.81 -14.75
N GLU A 172 -5.97 10.72 -14.93
CA GLU A 172 -5.80 11.90 -15.77
C GLU A 172 -4.75 12.86 -15.18
N GLU A 173 -4.75 13.09 -13.88
CA GLU A 173 -3.70 13.89 -13.23
C GLU A 173 -2.33 13.22 -13.37
N MET A 174 -2.24 11.88 -13.23
CA MET A 174 -1.01 11.15 -13.50
C MET A 174 -0.56 11.23 -14.97
N ARG A 175 -1.50 11.26 -15.93
CA ARG A 175 -1.19 11.48 -17.35
C ARG A 175 -0.49 12.81 -17.56
N GLN A 176 -1.07 13.88 -17.01
CA GLN A 176 -0.54 15.24 -17.15
C GLN A 176 0.86 15.36 -16.53
N CYS A 177 1.05 14.79 -15.34
CA CYS A 177 2.37 14.77 -14.70
C CYS A 177 3.41 13.95 -15.49
N ALA A 178 3.00 12.82 -16.08
CA ALA A 178 3.89 12.00 -16.92
C ALA A 178 4.29 12.73 -18.21
N GLU A 179 3.37 13.46 -18.86
CA GLU A 179 3.66 14.26 -20.05
C GLU A 179 4.59 15.43 -19.75
N ASP A 180 4.38 16.09 -18.62
CA ASP A 180 5.20 17.22 -18.16
C ASP A 180 6.53 16.78 -17.52
N SER A 181 6.76 15.48 -17.34
CA SER A 181 7.89 14.92 -16.58
C SER A 181 8.05 15.54 -15.18
N LYS A 182 6.93 15.89 -14.54
CA LYS A 182 6.91 16.52 -13.22
C LYS A 182 6.83 15.46 -12.11
N PRO A 183 7.67 15.56 -11.07
CA PRO A 183 7.50 14.78 -9.86
C PRO A 183 6.11 14.99 -9.24
N ILE A 184 5.51 13.92 -8.75
CA ILE A 184 4.18 13.91 -8.13
C ILE A 184 4.34 13.81 -6.61
N ASP A 185 3.65 14.69 -5.87
CA ASP A 185 3.45 14.54 -4.44
C ASP A 185 2.37 13.49 -4.18
N LEU A 186 2.78 12.29 -3.78
CA LEU A 186 1.86 11.17 -3.57
C LEU A 186 0.74 11.48 -2.57
N LYS A 187 1.03 12.29 -1.53
CA LYS A 187 0.05 12.60 -0.49
C LYS A 187 -1.02 13.56 -1.01
N ASP A 188 -0.64 14.48 -1.89
CA ASP A 188 -1.59 15.36 -2.56
C ASP A 188 -2.47 14.57 -3.53
N LEU A 189 -1.87 13.77 -4.40
CA LEU A 189 -2.57 12.96 -5.41
C LEU A 189 -3.59 11.99 -4.78
N PHE A 190 -3.14 11.13 -3.87
CA PHE A 190 -4.04 10.17 -3.22
C PHE A 190 -4.94 10.83 -2.17
N GLY A 191 -4.56 12.00 -1.66
CA GLY A 191 -5.44 12.86 -0.87
C GLY A 191 -6.66 13.28 -1.68
N LYS A 192 -6.47 13.84 -2.88
CA LYS A 192 -7.58 14.22 -3.79
C LYS A 192 -8.46 13.01 -4.11
N TYR A 193 -7.86 11.88 -4.47
CA TYR A 193 -8.59 10.65 -4.76
C TYR A 193 -9.47 10.19 -3.61
N SER A 194 -8.90 10.10 -2.40
CA SER A 194 -9.65 9.59 -1.26
C SER A 194 -10.71 10.59 -0.79
N MET A 195 -10.43 11.89 -0.89
CA MET A 195 -11.40 12.94 -0.58
C MET A 195 -12.64 12.85 -1.47
N ASP A 196 -12.44 12.87 -2.79
CA ASP A 196 -13.55 12.80 -3.74
C ASP A 196 -14.30 11.47 -3.61
N THR A 197 -13.58 10.38 -3.34
CA THR A 197 -14.18 9.05 -3.14
C THR A 197 -15.10 9.03 -1.93
N ILE A 198 -14.64 9.48 -0.76
CA ILE A 198 -15.48 9.49 0.44
C ILE A 198 -16.59 10.54 0.38
N ALA A 199 -16.36 11.70 -0.25
CA ALA A 199 -17.38 12.72 -0.44
C ALA A 199 -18.51 12.22 -1.36
N THR A 200 -18.16 11.56 -2.47
CA THR A 200 -19.13 11.03 -3.43
C THR A 200 -19.84 9.80 -2.89
N CYS A 201 -19.10 8.79 -2.42
CA CYS A 201 -19.69 7.54 -1.91
C CYS A 201 -20.42 7.75 -0.59
N GLY A 202 -19.89 8.64 0.25
CA GLY A 202 -20.41 8.90 1.59
C GLY A 202 -21.56 9.91 1.62
N PHE A 203 -21.54 10.90 0.73
CA PHE A 203 -22.45 12.05 0.85
C PHE A 203 -23.09 12.46 -0.47
N GLY A 204 -22.76 11.81 -1.59
CA GLY A 204 -23.27 12.17 -2.90
C GLY A 204 -22.89 13.60 -3.31
N VAL A 205 -21.80 14.13 -2.73
CA VAL A 205 -21.25 15.47 -2.96
C VAL A 205 -19.95 15.35 -3.73
N ASP A 206 -19.79 16.18 -4.76
CA ASP A 206 -18.50 16.37 -5.42
C ASP A 206 -17.66 17.35 -4.61
N ALA A 207 -16.50 16.89 -4.11
CA ALA A 207 -15.57 17.74 -3.36
C ALA A 207 -14.69 18.61 -4.29
N GLY A 208 -14.67 18.32 -5.60
CA GLY A 208 -13.95 19.08 -6.62
C GLY A 208 -12.44 19.09 -6.41
N SER A 209 -11.88 18.02 -5.83
CA SER A 209 -10.45 17.97 -5.47
C SER A 209 -9.55 17.87 -6.70
N PHE A 210 -10.05 17.28 -7.79
CA PHE A 210 -9.38 17.25 -9.10
C PHE A 210 -9.82 18.44 -9.98
N GLY A 211 -8.89 18.97 -10.80
CA GLY A 211 -9.19 19.99 -11.82
C GLY A 211 -9.29 21.44 -11.33
N SER A 212 -9.32 21.68 -10.02
CA SER A 212 -9.29 23.02 -9.44
C SER A 212 -7.84 23.48 -9.20
N SER A 213 -7.42 24.61 -9.78
CA SER A 213 -6.09 25.20 -9.51
C SER A 213 -5.94 25.73 -8.08
N GLN A 214 -7.07 25.90 -7.37
CA GLN A 214 -7.13 26.34 -6.00
C GLN A 214 -7.85 25.30 -5.14
N GLU A 215 -7.36 25.12 -3.92
CA GLU A 215 -7.95 24.20 -2.95
C GLU A 215 -9.43 24.57 -2.66
N THR A 216 -10.33 23.60 -2.81
CA THR A 216 -11.76 23.81 -2.56
C THR A 216 -12.03 24.02 -1.08
N THR A 217 -13.11 24.75 -0.75
CA THR A 217 -13.54 24.97 0.63
C THR A 217 -13.73 23.65 1.39
N PHE A 218 -14.21 22.60 0.71
CA PHE A 218 -14.39 21.27 1.29
C PHE A 218 -13.05 20.64 1.71
N VAL A 219 -12.09 20.59 0.80
CA VAL A 219 -10.74 20.04 1.06
C VAL A 219 -10.03 20.83 2.16
N LYS A 220 -10.11 22.17 2.12
CA LYS A 220 -9.51 23.06 3.11
C LYS A 220 -10.03 22.77 4.53
N HIS A 221 -11.35 22.68 4.70
CA HIS A 221 -11.92 22.34 6.00
C HIS A 221 -11.52 20.93 6.44
N ALA A 222 -11.51 19.95 5.54
CA ALA A 222 -11.13 18.58 5.89
C ALA A 222 -9.68 18.46 6.38
N LYS A 223 -8.72 19.08 5.67
CA LYS A 223 -7.32 19.13 6.10
C LYS A 223 -7.17 19.85 7.44
N ASN A 224 -7.90 20.93 7.65
CA ASN A 224 -7.86 21.68 8.90
C ASN A 224 -8.41 20.89 10.08
N VAL A 225 -9.41 20.02 9.91
CA VAL A 225 -9.92 19.18 11.02
C VAL A 225 -8.83 18.25 11.58
N PHE A 226 -7.93 17.75 10.72
CA PHE A 226 -6.86 16.82 11.10
C PHE A 226 -5.53 17.49 11.47
N GLY A 227 -5.30 18.71 11.00
CA GLY A 227 -4.10 19.46 11.35
C GLY A 227 -4.07 19.78 12.85
N ARG A 228 -2.89 19.75 13.46
CA ARG A 228 -2.70 20.16 14.85
C ARG A 228 -1.98 21.50 14.90
N ASN A 229 -2.53 22.46 15.62
CA ASN A 229 -1.84 23.71 15.95
C ASN A 229 -1.46 23.75 17.45
N HIS A 230 -0.70 24.77 17.85
CA HIS A 230 -0.29 24.93 19.25
C HIS A 230 -1.49 25.10 20.21
N TRP A 231 -2.61 25.64 19.71
CA TRP A 231 -3.84 25.79 20.49
C TRP A 231 -4.51 24.44 20.80
N ASP A 232 -4.53 23.52 19.84
CA ASP A 232 -5.03 22.16 20.02
C ASP A 232 -4.21 21.40 21.08
N GLY A 233 -2.89 21.60 21.08
CA GLY A 233 -1.99 21.06 22.10
C GLY A 233 -2.27 21.63 23.50
N PHE A 234 -2.52 22.94 23.59
CA PHE A 234 -2.91 23.59 24.84
C PHE A 234 -4.26 23.07 25.35
N MET A 235 -5.28 22.95 24.49
CA MET A 235 -6.59 22.41 24.88
C MET A 235 -6.52 20.94 25.31
N LEU A 236 -5.66 20.13 24.68
CA LEU A 236 -5.37 18.78 25.15
C LEU A 236 -4.80 18.80 26.58
N MET A 237 -3.84 19.67 26.89
CA MET A 237 -3.30 19.81 28.25
C MET A 237 -4.37 20.27 29.24
N CYS A 238 -5.23 21.21 28.84
CA CYS A 238 -6.38 21.65 29.63
C CYS A 238 -7.33 20.49 29.96
N SER A 239 -7.52 19.55 29.04
CA SER A 239 -8.43 18.42 29.25
C SER A 239 -7.95 17.46 30.35
N VAL A 240 -6.64 17.35 30.55
CA VAL A 240 -6.02 16.38 31.47
C VAL A 240 -6.00 16.90 32.90
N ILE A 241 -5.80 18.21 33.09
CA ILE A 241 -5.71 18.83 34.41
C ILE A 241 -7.14 19.12 34.91
N PRO A 242 -7.66 18.42 35.94
CA PRO A 242 -9.09 18.49 36.28
C PRO A 242 -9.61 19.89 36.58
N GLY A 243 -8.82 20.72 37.30
CA GLY A 243 -9.19 22.10 37.58
C GLY A 243 -9.27 22.97 36.33
N LEU A 244 -8.37 22.75 35.37
CA LEU A 244 -8.35 23.48 34.10
C LEU A 244 -9.44 22.97 33.15
N ASN A 245 -9.70 21.66 33.12
CA ASN A 245 -10.81 21.05 32.38
C ASN A 245 -12.15 21.62 32.84
N ALA A 246 -12.39 21.65 34.16
CA ALA A 246 -13.59 22.21 34.75
C ALA A 246 -13.74 23.70 34.42
N PHE A 247 -12.63 24.46 34.47
CA PHE A 247 -12.61 25.87 34.10
C PHE A 247 -12.95 26.09 32.62
N CYS A 248 -12.33 25.34 31.70
CA CYS A 248 -12.64 25.41 30.26
C CYS A 248 -14.10 25.06 29.96
N LYS A 249 -14.65 24.04 30.63
CA LYS A 249 -16.07 23.67 30.51
C LYS A 249 -17.00 24.76 31.04
N MET A 250 -16.67 25.37 32.18
CA MET A 250 -17.42 26.49 32.75
C MET A 250 -17.46 27.68 31.78
N LEU A 251 -16.35 27.97 31.11
CA LEU A 251 -16.26 29.02 30.09
C LEU A 251 -16.82 28.59 28.72
N LYS A 252 -17.33 27.36 28.58
CA LYS A 252 -17.84 26.78 27.33
C LYS A 252 -16.85 26.89 26.17
N LEU A 253 -15.56 26.69 26.46
CA LEU A 253 -14.53 26.72 25.44
C LEU A 253 -14.55 25.43 24.60
N PRO A 254 -14.50 25.53 23.26
CA PRO A 254 -14.48 24.35 22.38
C PRO A 254 -13.14 23.63 22.47
N PHE A 255 -13.16 22.31 22.67
CA PHE A 255 -11.96 21.46 22.63
C PHE A 255 -11.60 21.04 21.20
N PHE A 256 -12.56 21.09 20.28
CA PHE A 256 -12.38 20.78 18.87
C PHE A 256 -12.54 22.04 18.02
N LYS A 257 -12.36 21.93 16.70
CA LYS A 257 -12.40 23.07 15.78
C LYS A 257 -13.85 23.36 15.36
N PRO A 258 -14.50 24.40 15.93
CA PRO A 258 -15.94 24.57 15.78
C PRO A 258 -16.34 24.98 14.36
N VAL A 259 -15.51 25.77 13.67
CA VAL A 259 -15.79 26.28 12.31
C VAL A 259 -15.86 25.12 11.31
N GLU A 260 -14.82 24.30 11.28
CA GLU A 260 -14.72 23.15 10.40
C GLU A 260 -15.77 22.09 10.73
N THR A 261 -16.01 21.84 12.03
CA THR A 261 -17.04 20.88 12.48
C THR A 261 -18.42 21.33 12.03
N LYS A 262 -18.73 22.63 12.16
CA LYS A 262 -20.03 23.19 11.77
C LYS A 262 -20.24 23.12 10.25
N PHE A 263 -19.19 23.39 9.46
CA PHE A 263 -19.23 23.26 8.00
C PHE A 263 -19.67 21.86 7.56
N PHE A 264 -19.03 20.80 8.08
CA PHE A 264 -19.41 19.43 7.70
C PHE A 264 -20.78 19.03 8.24
N TYR A 265 -21.12 19.45 9.46
CA TYR A 265 -22.46 19.26 9.99
C TYR A 265 -23.52 19.85 9.06
N ASP A 266 -23.33 21.08 8.59
CA ASP A 266 -24.29 21.77 7.73
C ASP A 266 -24.41 21.09 6.36
N ILE A 267 -23.31 20.62 5.76
CA ILE A 267 -23.35 19.85 4.51
C ILE A 267 -24.13 18.55 4.68
N ILE A 268 -23.79 17.76 5.70
CA ILE A 268 -24.43 16.46 5.95
C ILE A 268 -25.93 16.67 6.17
N MET A 269 -26.29 17.66 6.98
CA MET A 269 -27.68 17.98 7.29
C MET A 269 -28.44 18.45 6.05
N GLN A 270 -27.86 19.34 5.26
CA GLN A 270 -28.47 19.81 4.01
C GLN A 270 -28.68 18.65 3.03
N THR A 271 -27.71 17.75 2.88
CA THR A 271 -27.84 16.58 2.01
C THR A 271 -28.97 15.67 2.48
N ILE A 272 -29.03 15.35 3.77
CA ILE A 272 -30.12 14.53 4.35
C ILE A 272 -31.48 15.20 4.09
N GLN A 273 -31.62 16.48 4.42
CA GLN A 273 -32.87 17.23 4.24
C GLN A 273 -33.31 17.26 2.77
N ASN A 274 -32.37 17.50 1.86
CA ASN A 274 -32.66 17.56 0.43
C ASN A 274 -33.07 16.18 -0.11
N ARG A 275 -32.44 15.10 0.36
CA ARG A 275 -32.78 13.71 0.01
C ARG A 275 -34.19 13.34 0.48
N VAL A 276 -34.52 13.67 1.73
CA VAL A 276 -35.84 13.43 2.32
C VAL A 276 -36.92 14.18 1.53
N LYS A 277 -36.65 15.41 1.09
CA LYS A 277 -37.57 16.23 0.31
C LYS A 277 -37.77 15.70 -1.12
N THR A 278 -36.69 15.35 -1.80
CA THR A 278 -36.70 14.92 -3.21
C THR A 278 -37.11 13.45 -3.39
N LYS A 279 -36.98 12.62 -2.34
CA LYS A 279 -37.16 11.15 -2.37
C LYS A 279 -36.26 10.44 -3.39
N GLU A 280 -35.21 11.11 -3.82
CA GLU A 280 -34.21 10.54 -4.73
C GLU A 280 -33.38 9.51 -3.96
N ARG A 281 -32.99 8.39 -4.59
CA ARG A 281 -32.06 7.38 -4.01
C ARG A 281 -30.83 7.19 -4.89
N LYS A 282 -29.66 7.35 -4.27
CA LYS A 282 -28.31 7.29 -4.87
C LYS A 282 -27.57 6.04 -4.41
N ASN A 283 -28.13 5.33 -3.42
CA ASN A 283 -27.57 4.18 -2.76
C ASN A 283 -26.19 4.45 -2.12
N ASP A 284 -26.03 5.66 -1.59
CA ASP A 284 -24.86 6.12 -0.86
C ASP A 284 -25.05 5.94 0.67
N LEU A 285 -24.06 6.34 1.45
CA LEU A 285 -24.14 6.31 2.92
C LEU A 285 -25.25 7.21 3.47
N VAL A 286 -25.66 8.28 2.77
CA VAL A 286 -26.77 9.14 3.21
C VAL A 286 -28.11 8.40 3.16
N ASP A 287 -28.38 7.65 2.09
CA ASP A 287 -29.58 6.82 2.01
C ASP A 287 -29.61 5.79 3.14
N LEU A 288 -28.44 5.22 3.49
CA LEU A 288 -28.30 4.27 4.59
C LEU A 288 -28.49 4.94 5.97
N MET A 289 -28.04 6.18 6.12
CA MET A 289 -28.28 6.98 7.32
C MET A 289 -29.75 7.36 7.45
N ILE A 290 -30.43 7.66 6.35
CA ILE A 290 -31.88 7.91 6.34
C ILE A 290 -32.65 6.63 6.69
N GLU A 291 -32.20 5.48 6.18
CA GLU A 291 -32.73 4.17 6.59
C GLU A 291 -32.52 3.93 8.09
N ALA A 292 -31.34 4.25 8.63
CA ALA A 292 -31.07 4.18 10.06
C ALA A 292 -31.97 5.12 10.88
N ILE A 293 -32.20 6.35 10.41
CA ILE A 293 -33.13 7.31 11.03
C ILE A 293 -34.59 6.80 10.96
N HIS A 294 -34.99 6.18 9.86
CA HIS A 294 -36.33 5.59 9.74
C HIS A 294 -36.49 4.33 10.62
N PHE A 295 -35.43 3.54 10.70
CA PHE A 295 -35.34 2.39 11.58
C PHE A 295 -35.46 2.82 13.05
N GLU A 296 -34.79 3.91 13.44
CA GLU A 296 -34.98 4.56 14.75
C GLU A 296 -36.43 4.99 15.00
N LYS A 297 -37.08 5.68 14.04
CA LYS A 297 -38.50 6.06 14.20
C LYS A 297 -39.38 4.83 14.41
N THR A 298 -39.12 3.75 13.67
CA THR A 298 -39.82 2.47 13.82
C THR A 298 -39.55 1.82 15.19
N LEU A 299 -38.33 1.90 15.71
CA LEU A 299 -37.98 1.48 17.07
C LEU A 299 -38.73 2.29 18.14
N LYS A 300 -38.83 3.61 17.96
CA LYS A 300 -39.58 4.51 18.86
C LYS A 300 -41.06 4.15 18.92
N GLU A 301 -41.63 3.66 17.82
CA GLU A 301 -43.02 3.22 17.70
C GLU A 301 -43.27 1.80 18.23
N LYS A 302 -42.37 0.84 17.95
CA LYS A 302 -42.58 -0.61 18.23
C LYS A 302 -41.90 -1.15 19.50
N GLY A 303 -41.02 -0.38 20.14
CA GLY A 303 -40.43 -0.73 21.44
C GLY A 303 -39.24 -1.71 21.41
N GLU A 304 -39.27 -2.74 20.56
CA GLU A 304 -38.17 -3.70 20.33
C GLU A 304 -38.16 -4.18 18.86
N ILE A 305 -36.98 -4.33 18.24
CA ILE A 305 -36.80 -4.97 16.92
C ILE A 305 -35.57 -5.89 16.99
N GLU A 306 -35.72 -7.14 16.54
CA GLU A 306 -34.61 -8.06 16.31
C GLU A 306 -34.02 -7.80 14.92
N VAL A 307 -32.69 -7.60 14.86
CA VAL A 307 -31.96 -7.47 13.59
C VAL A 307 -31.39 -8.84 13.24
N GLU A 308 -31.91 -9.46 12.18
CA GLU A 308 -31.39 -10.74 11.68
C GLU A 308 -30.05 -10.55 10.92
N ASP A 309 -29.17 -11.54 11.11
CA ASP A 309 -27.77 -11.57 10.69
C ASP A 309 -27.62 -11.56 9.15
N GLY A 310 -27.13 -10.43 8.62
CA GLY A 310 -26.97 -10.18 7.19
C GLY A 310 -25.50 -10.10 6.75
N GLY A 311 -24.82 -11.25 6.71
CA GLY A 311 -23.75 -11.51 5.74
C GLY A 311 -22.34 -10.94 6.03
N PHE A 312 -21.50 -11.81 6.59
CA PHE A 312 -20.03 -11.79 6.61
C PHE A 312 -19.38 -10.60 7.34
N ILE A 313 -19.16 -10.69 8.65
CA ILE A 313 -17.82 -10.61 9.28
C ILE A 313 -17.84 -11.68 10.37
N GLN A 314 -17.04 -12.73 10.21
CA GLN A 314 -16.90 -13.79 11.21
C GLN A 314 -16.05 -13.29 12.38
N SER A 315 -16.59 -12.34 13.13
CA SER A 315 -16.15 -11.98 14.46
C SER A 315 -17.38 -11.52 15.25
N SER A 316 -17.76 -12.37 16.21
CA SER A 316 -18.70 -12.14 17.32
C SER A 316 -20.16 -11.86 16.97
N THR A 317 -20.99 -12.87 17.26
CA THR A 317 -22.36 -12.82 17.80
C THR A 317 -22.71 -11.51 18.51
N LEU A 318 -23.14 -10.50 17.77
CA LEU A 318 -23.82 -9.32 18.32
C LEU A 318 -25.28 -9.37 17.86
N VAL A 319 -26.04 -10.34 18.39
CA VAL A 319 -27.51 -10.25 18.40
C VAL A 319 -27.86 -9.29 19.54
N HIS A 320 -28.14 -8.04 19.23
CA HIS A 320 -28.41 -7.01 20.25
C HIS A 320 -29.80 -6.41 20.09
N LYS A 321 -30.54 -6.36 21.20
CA LYS A 321 -31.87 -5.73 21.28
C LYS A 321 -31.68 -4.23 21.48
N ILE A 322 -32.04 -3.45 20.47
CA ILE A 322 -31.89 -1.99 20.49
C ILE A 322 -32.98 -1.38 21.38
N LYS A 323 -32.57 -0.58 22.38
CA LYS A 323 -33.50 0.07 23.32
C LYS A 323 -33.94 1.46 22.86
N LYS A 324 -35.16 1.84 23.28
CA LYS A 324 -35.93 3.03 22.88
C LYS A 324 -35.27 4.41 23.10
N THR A 325 -34.19 4.54 23.89
CA THR A 325 -33.83 5.84 24.50
C THR A 325 -32.63 6.59 23.91
N ASP A 326 -31.70 5.96 23.18
CA ASP A 326 -30.36 6.55 23.03
C ASP A 326 -29.96 6.92 21.59
N PHE A 327 -30.82 6.70 20.60
CA PHE A 327 -30.52 6.99 19.19
C PHE A 327 -31.22 8.30 18.76
N ASP A 328 -30.43 9.32 18.43
CA ASP A 328 -30.84 10.70 18.10
C ASP A 328 -30.29 11.10 16.71
N GLU A 329 -30.93 12.05 16.03
CA GLU A 329 -30.46 12.58 14.73
C GLU A 329 -29.02 13.11 14.82
N THR A 330 -28.69 13.74 15.95
CA THR A 330 -27.33 14.19 16.26
C THR A 330 -26.32 13.04 16.24
N LEU A 331 -26.71 11.84 16.70
CA LEU A 331 -25.86 10.65 16.73
C LEU A 331 -25.57 10.16 15.32
N VAL A 332 -26.57 10.17 14.44
CA VAL A 332 -26.41 9.78 13.03
C VAL A 332 -25.44 10.71 12.33
N VAL A 333 -25.66 12.03 12.44
CA VAL A 333 -24.78 13.04 11.83
C VAL A 333 -23.36 12.99 12.41
N SER A 334 -23.21 12.73 13.71
CA SER A 334 -21.90 12.57 14.36
C SER A 334 -21.12 11.40 13.76
N ASN A 335 -21.78 10.27 13.50
CA ASN A 335 -21.15 9.09 12.90
C ASN A 335 -20.91 9.26 11.41
N ALA A 336 -21.77 10.00 10.71
CA ALA A 336 -21.53 10.44 9.34
C ALA A 336 -20.23 11.24 9.24
N LEU A 337 -20.08 12.24 10.10
CA LEU A 337 -18.88 13.06 10.21
C LEU A 337 -17.63 12.20 10.47
N LEU A 338 -17.73 11.20 11.37
CA LEU A 338 -16.65 10.25 11.61
C LEU A 338 -16.25 9.49 10.34
N ILE A 339 -17.22 8.98 9.57
CA ILE A 339 -16.95 8.18 8.37
C ILE A 339 -16.27 9.03 7.29
N LEU A 340 -16.73 10.26 7.07
CA LEU A 340 -16.11 11.21 6.13
C LEU A 340 -14.62 11.39 6.43
N ILE A 341 -14.36 11.68 7.70
CA ILE A 341 -13.07 12.09 8.20
C ILE A 341 -12.13 10.87 8.20
N ALA A 342 -12.55 9.76 8.80
CA ALA A 342 -11.75 8.54 8.86
C ALA A 342 -11.43 7.95 7.46
N GLY A 343 -12.38 8.03 6.52
CA GLY A 343 -12.22 7.54 5.15
C GLY A 343 -11.17 8.31 4.35
N TYR A 344 -11.11 9.63 4.52
CA TYR A 344 -10.17 10.49 3.79
C TYR A 344 -8.69 10.22 4.14
N ASP A 345 -8.28 10.46 5.38
CA ASP A 345 -6.84 10.57 5.67
C ASP A 345 -6.16 9.20 5.71
N THR A 346 -6.86 8.17 6.19
CA THR A 346 -6.27 6.82 6.38
C THR A 346 -6.08 6.06 5.07
N THR A 347 -7.04 6.12 4.13
CA THR A 347 -6.88 5.49 2.82
C THR A 347 -5.84 6.24 1.98
N ALA A 348 -5.91 7.58 1.95
CA ALA A 348 -4.90 8.41 1.28
C ALA A 348 -3.47 8.09 1.75
N MET A 349 -3.27 7.98 3.07
CA MET A 349 -1.97 7.57 3.64
C MET A 349 -1.54 6.19 3.16
N THR A 350 -2.44 5.21 3.20
CA THR A 350 -2.13 3.82 2.81
C THR A 350 -1.71 3.76 1.35
N MET A 351 -2.42 4.44 0.45
CA MET A 351 -2.07 4.50 -0.97
C MET A 351 -0.76 5.26 -1.21
N THR A 352 -0.52 6.35 -0.48
CA THR A 352 0.74 7.12 -0.53
C THR A 352 1.93 6.21 -0.21
N TYR A 353 1.87 5.48 0.92
CA TYR A 353 2.95 4.57 1.30
C TYR A 353 3.07 3.37 0.35
N CYS A 354 1.94 2.85 -0.15
CA CYS A 354 1.94 1.75 -1.10
C CYS A 354 2.69 2.14 -2.38
N ALA A 355 2.34 3.29 -2.97
CA ALA A 355 3.00 3.80 -4.17
C ALA A 355 4.47 4.12 -3.92
N TYR A 356 4.81 4.68 -2.75
CA TYR A 356 6.19 4.94 -2.36
C TYR A 356 7.03 3.66 -2.28
N GLU A 357 6.52 2.60 -1.63
CA GLU A 357 7.24 1.33 -1.52
C GLU A 357 7.31 0.59 -2.87
N LEU A 358 6.25 0.66 -3.69
CA LEU A 358 6.28 0.14 -5.06
C LEU A 358 7.29 0.89 -5.94
N ALA A 359 7.43 2.20 -5.78
CA ALA A 359 8.42 2.99 -6.51
C ALA A 359 9.86 2.55 -6.16
N LYS A 360 10.10 2.21 -4.89
CA LYS A 360 11.39 1.71 -4.41
C LYS A 360 11.65 0.24 -4.76
N SER A 361 10.59 -0.57 -4.85
CA SER A 361 10.66 -1.99 -5.19
C SER A 361 10.01 -2.28 -6.54
N GLN A 362 10.76 -2.02 -7.61
CA GLN A 362 10.31 -2.30 -8.98
C GLN A 362 9.99 -3.78 -9.19
N ILE A 363 10.67 -4.69 -8.48
CA ILE A 363 10.37 -6.13 -8.52
C ILE A 363 8.94 -6.41 -8.01
N ALA A 364 8.57 -5.81 -6.87
CA ALA A 364 7.23 -5.97 -6.33
C ALA A 364 6.18 -5.29 -7.22
N GLN A 365 6.51 -4.14 -7.81
CA GLN A 365 5.62 -3.44 -8.73
C GLN A 365 5.35 -4.27 -9.98
N GLU A 366 6.37 -4.77 -10.67
CA GLU A 366 6.22 -5.55 -11.90
C GLU A 366 5.44 -6.85 -11.65
N LYS A 367 5.64 -7.52 -10.51
CA LYS A 367 4.84 -8.71 -10.13
C LYS A 367 3.35 -8.36 -9.91
N LEU A 368 3.05 -7.21 -9.32
CA LEU A 368 1.68 -6.73 -9.14
C LEU A 368 1.03 -6.36 -10.47
N ILE A 369 1.78 -5.66 -11.31
CA ILE A 369 1.36 -5.31 -12.66
C ILE A 369 1.05 -6.57 -13.47
N GLN A 370 1.90 -7.60 -13.40
CA GLN A 370 1.64 -8.84 -14.11
C GLN A 370 0.29 -9.46 -13.70
N GLU A 371 -0.01 -9.49 -12.39
CA GLU A 371 -1.33 -9.94 -11.91
C GLU A 371 -2.47 -9.06 -12.44
N ILE A 372 -2.28 -7.74 -12.47
CA ILE A 372 -3.26 -6.80 -13.03
C ILE A 372 -3.48 -7.06 -14.52
N ASP A 373 -2.41 -7.20 -15.30
CA ASP A 373 -2.47 -7.42 -16.75
C ASP A 373 -3.14 -8.76 -17.08
N GLU A 374 -2.85 -9.82 -16.31
CA GLU A 374 -3.51 -11.13 -16.42
C GLU A 374 -5.02 -11.01 -16.15
N VAL A 375 -5.41 -10.26 -15.11
CA VAL A 375 -6.82 -10.01 -14.81
C VAL A 375 -7.49 -9.20 -15.92
N MET A 376 -6.86 -8.12 -16.38
CA MET A 376 -7.38 -7.26 -17.44
C MET A 376 -7.57 -8.03 -18.76
N ALA A 377 -6.63 -8.92 -19.11
CA ALA A 377 -6.72 -9.77 -20.30
C ALA A 377 -7.80 -10.87 -20.19
N SER A 378 -8.22 -11.21 -18.98
CA SER A 378 -9.29 -12.20 -18.74
C SER A 378 -10.70 -11.59 -18.72
N LEU A 379 -10.81 -10.26 -18.81
CA LEU A 379 -12.11 -9.59 -18.81
C LEU A 379 -12.88 -9.83 -20.12
N PRO A 380 -14.21 -9.89 -20.06
CA PRO A 380 -15.05 -9.85 -21.25
C PRO A 380 -14.80 -8.59 -22.11
N ASP A 381 -14.99 -8.68 -23.43
CA ASP A 381 -14.75 -7.58 -24.37
C ASP A 381 -15.59 -6.32 -24.07
N ASP A 382 -16.73 -6.46 -23.41
CA ASP A 382 -17.62 -5.37 -23.01
C ASP A 382 -17.24 -4.75 -21.65
N GLN A 383 -16.15 -5.22 -21.02
CA GLN A 383 -15.72 -4.82 -19.69
C GLN A 383 -14.31 -4.20 -19.71
N ASP A 384 -14.24 -2.90 -19.48
CA ASP A 384 -13.01 -2.10 -19.46
C ASP A 384 -12.30 -2.05 -18.09
N PHE A 385 -12.89 -2.65 -17.06
CA PHE A 385 -12.36 -2.63 -15.69
C PHE A 385 -12.89 -3.81 -14.87
N PRO A 386 -12.10 -4.43 -13.97
CA PRO A 386 -12.53 -5.61 -13.24
C PRO A 386 -13.70 -5.30 -12.29
N ASP A 387 -14.59 -6.27 -12.10
CA ASP A 387 -15.73 -6.11 -11.20
C ASP A 387 -15.32 -6.27 -9.73
N TYR A 388 -16.26 -6.05 -8.81
CA TYR A 388 -16.02 -6.19 -7.38
C TYR A 388 -15.47 -7.56 -6.99
N ASN A 389 -16.02 -8.64 -7.52
CA ASN A 389 -15.61 -9.98 -7.14
C ASN A 389 -14.17 -10.24 -7.62
N THR A 390 -13.87 -9.88 -8.87
CA THR A 390 -12.54 -10.04 -9.47
C THR A 390 -11.48 -9.26 -8.70
N ILE A 391 -11.71 -7.98 -8.39
CA ILE A 391 -10.76 -7.16 -7.59
C ILE A 391 -10.53 -7.76 -6.21
N GLN A 392 -11.56 -8.28 -5.55
CA GLN A 392 -11.42 -8.87 -4.21
C GLN A 392 -10.57 -10.16 -4.25
N THR A 393 -10.54 -10.87 -5.38
CA THR A 393 -9.83 -12.14 -5.53
C THR A 393 -8.37 -12.02 -5.99
N MET A 394 -7.81 -10.81 -6.16
CA MET A 394 -6.41 -10.60 -6.57
C MET A 394 -5.44 -10.80 -5.40
N PRO A 395 -4.73 -11.96 -5.30
CA PRO A 395 -3.96 -12.30 -4.10
C PRO A 395 -2.71 -11.46 -3.87
N TYR A 396 -2.02 -11.03 -4.93
CA TYR A 396 -0.78 -10.28 -4.80
C TYR A 396 -1.04 -8.79 -4.55
N LEU A 397 -2.06 -8.21 -5.17
CA LEU A 397 -2.60 -6.89 -4.81
C LEU A 397 -2.99 -6.82 -3.33
N ASP A 398 -3.67 -7.86 -2.83
CA ASP A 398 -3.99 -8.00 -1.41
C ASP A 398 -2.73 -8.05 -0.55
N SER A 399 -1.72 -8.82 -0.96
CA SER A 399 -0.45 -8.94 -0.26
C SER A 399 0.33 -7.63 -0.21
N VAL A 400 0.37 -6.88 -1.31
CA VAL A 400 1.02 -5.55 -1.40
C VAL A 400 0.38 -4.53 -0.46
N LEU A 401 -0.96 -4.46 -0.45
CA LEU A 401 -1.69 -3.57 0.46
C LEU A 401 -1.50 -3.97 1.92
N HIS A 402 -1.57 -5.26 2.22
CA HIS A 402 -1.41 -5.75 3.59
C HIS A 402 0.01 -5.56 4.12
N GLU A 403 1.02 -5.73 3.28
CA GLU A 403 2.42 -5.43 3.61
C GLU A 403 2.64 -3.93 3.82
N THR A 404 2.00 -3.09 3.00
CA THR A 404 2.02 -1.63 3.21
C THR A 404 1.44 -1.26 4.57
N LEU A 405 0.27 -1.81 4.91
CA LEU A 405 -0.40 -1.57 6.20
C LEU A 405 0.40 -2.11 7.39
N ARG A 406 1.17 -3.20 7.19
CA ARG A 406 2.08 -3.75 8.20
C ARG A 406 3.21 -2.76 8.48
N LEU A 407 3.91 -2.32 7.44
CA LEU A 407 5.10 -1.49 7.55
C LEU A 407 4.77 -0.04 7.94
N HIS A 408 3.65 0.48 7.43
CA HIS A 408 3.21 1.89 7.52
C HIS A 408 1.80 2.03 8.12
N CYS A 409 1.55 1.33 9.23
CA CYS A 409 0.24 1.32 9.88
C CYS A 409 -0.27 2.75 10.20
N PRO A 410 -1.44 3.19 9.67
CA PRO A 410 -1.93 4.55 9.89
C PRO A 410 -2.16 4.91 11.37
N ILE A 411 -2.70 3.97 12.16
CA ILE A 411 -2.95 4.12 13.59
C ILE A 411 -2.03 3.16 14.36
N PRO A 412 -0.98 3.65 15.05
CA PRO A 412 0.10 2.80 15.52
C PRO A 412 -0.22 1.94 16.75
N PHE A 413 -1.35 2.15 17.41
CA PHE A 413 -1.72 1.47 18.66
C PHE A 413 -3.24 1.30 18.81
N ILE A 414 -3.62 0.37 19.67
CA ILE A 414 -5.01 0.12 20.06
C ILE A 414 -5.12 0.34 21.57
N ILE A 415 -6.16 1.06 22.00
CA ILE A 415 -6.47 1.29 23.42
C ILE A 415 -7.80 0.63 23.77
N ARG A 416 -7.87 0.04 24.96
CA ARG A 416 -9.11 -0.36 25.63
C ARG A 416 -9.14 0.14 27.06
N ASN A 417 -10.32 0.45 27.56
CA ASN A 417 -10.55 0.76 28.96
C ASN A 417 -11.40 -0.34 29.59
N ASN A 418 -11.02 -0.83 30.77
CA ASN A 418 -11.77 -1.89 31.44
C ASN A 418 -12.90 -1.34 32.31
N SER A 419 -14.11 -1.85 32.11
CA SER A 419 -15.33 -1.45 32.82
C SER A 419 -15.39 -1.94 34.27
N ARG A 420 -14.59 -2.96 34.61
CA ARG A 420 -14.47 -3.57 35.94
C ARG A 420 -13.07 -4.15 36.16
N ASP A 421 -12.73 -4.43 37.41
CA ASP A 421 -11.49 -5.13 37.76
C ASP A 421 -11.35 -6.42 36.96
N TYR A 422 -10.16 -6.65 36.40
CA TYR A 422 -9.90 -7.76 35.49
C TYR A 422 -8.68 -8.56 35.95
N LYS A 423 -8.87 -9.85 36.24
CA LYS A 423 -7.78 -10.78 36.52
C LYS A 423 -7.17 -11.24 35.21
N ILE A 424 -5.86 -11.01 35.03
CA ILE A 424 -5.17 -11.44 33.82
C ILE A 424 -5.11 -12.98 33.80
N PRO A 425 -5.63 -13.66 32.76
CA PRO A 425 -5.59 -15.11 32.67
C PRO A 425 -4.16 -15.65 32.79
N GLY A 426 -3.94 -16.62 33.67
CA GLY A 426 -2.62 -17.23 33.89
C GLY A 426 -1.67 -16.40 34.78
N HIS A 427 -2.09 -15.25 35.28
CA HIS A 427 -1.27 -14.39 36.15
C HIS A 427 -2.04 -13.99 37.42
N ASP A 428 -1.32 -13.84 38.53
CA ASP A 428 -1.91 -13.31 39.77
C ASP A 428 -1.82 -11.77 39.82
N VAL A 429 -2.29 -11.14 38.75
CA VAL A 429 -2.25 -9.70 38.54
C VAL A 429 -3.64 -9.21 38.20
N MET A 430 -4.05 -8.13 38.86
CA MET A 430 -5.32 -7.45 38.63
C MET A 430 -5.09 -6.15 37.88
N ILE A 431 -5.89 -5.90 36.84
CA ILE A 431 -6.03 -4.60 36.19
C ILE A 431 -7.21 -3.88 36.87
N PRO A 432 -6.99 -2.78 37.61
CA PRO A 432 -8.07 -2.05 38.27
C PRO A 432 -9.06 -1.47 37.27
N LYS A 433 -10.34 -1.39 37.64
CA LYS A 433 -11.39 -0.71 36.87
C LYS A 433 -10.94 0.69 36.41
N GLY A 434 -11.20 1.01 35.15
CA GLY A 434 -10.89 2.31 34.56
C GLY A 434 -9.44 2.48 34.12
N SER A 435 -8.65 1.40 34.14
CA SER A 435 -7.29 1.38 33.58
C SER A 435 -7.33 1.34 32.05
N ASP A 436 -6.36 2.02 31.43
CA ASP A 436 -6.19 1.93 29.98
C ASP A 436 -5.16 0.84 29.63
N VAL A 437 -5.50 0.03 28.64
CA VAL A 437 -4.71 -1.08 28.14
C VAL A 437 -4.31 -0.80 26.71
N TYR A 438 -3.01 -0.87 26.43
CA TYR A 438 -2.40 -0.59 25.14
C TYR A 438 -1.93 -1.86 24.45
N VAL A 439 -2.21 -1.94 23.15
CA VAL A 439 -1.61 -2.91 22.22
C VAL A 439 -0.86 -2.13 21.15
N MET A 440 0.46 -2.32 21.08
CA MET A 440 1.36 -1.57 20.20
C MET A 440 1.36 -2.17 18.79
N ALA A 441 0.25 -1.99 18.06
CA ALA A 441 0.02 -2.59 16.75
C ALA A 441 1.17 -2.36 15.76
N TYR A 442 1.69 -1.13 15.66
CA TYR A 442 2.82 -0.80 14.79
C TYR A 442 4.09 -1.60 15.14
N SER A 443 4.40 -1.72 16.42
CA SER A 443 5.60 -2.40 16.90
C SER A 443 5.50 -3.92 16.76
N ILE A 444 4.33 -4.50 17.07
CA ILE A 444 4.06 -5.94 16.88
C ILE A 444 4.15 -6.32 15.40
N MET A 445 3.63 -5.47 14.51
CA MET A 445 3.68 -5.70 13.06
C MET A 445 5.09 -5.54 12.45
N ARG A 446 6.05 -5.03 13.22
CA ARG A 446 7.46 -4.89 12.84
C ARG A 446 8.38 -5.74 13.72
N ASP A 447 7.83 -6.76 14.36
CA ASP A 447 8.57 -7.71 15.18
C ASP A 447 9.08 -8.87 14.31
N ASP A 448 10.37 -9.17 14.44
CA ASP A 448 11.06 -10.26 13.73
C ASP A 448 10.60 -11.65 14.18
N ARG A 449 9.96 -11.75 15.35
CA ARG A 449 9.30 -12.99 15.81
C ARG A 449 8.09 -13.38 14.96
N TYR A 450 7.48 -12.42 14.25
CA TYR A 450 6.23 -12.63 13.51
C TYR A 450 6.32 -12.35 12.01
N PHE A 451 7.28 -11.53 11.58
CA PHE A 451 7.45 -11.14 10.18
C PHE A 451 8.91 -11.23 9.74
N ASN A 452 9.14 -11.81 8.57
CA ASN A 452 10.48 -11.91 8.00
C ASN A 452 10.92 -10.53 7.49
N GLN A 453 12.18 -10.17 7.78
CA GLN A 453 12.75 -8.86 7.41
C GLN A 453 11.79 -7.71 7.75
N PRO A 454 11.42 -7.53 9.03
CA PRO A 454 10.25 -6.71 9.41
C PRO A 454 10.38 -5.21 9.06
N ASN A 455 11.59 -4.75 8.73
CA ASN A 455 11.83 -3.36 8.32
C ASN A 455 11.91 -3.18 6.79
N GLU A 456 11.80 -4.25 6.01
CA GLU A 456 11.78 -4.23 4.55
C GLU A 456 10.36 -4.41 4.03
N PHE A 457 10.08 -3.89 2.83
CA PHE A 457 8.82 -4.09 2.15
C PHE A 457 8.84 -5.43 1.40
N ASN A 458 8.17 -6.44 1.97
CA ASN A 458 8.14 -7.79 1.42
C ASN A 458 6.71 -8.35 1.38
N PRO A 459 6.00 -8.25 0.23
CA PRO A 459 4.65 -8.79 0.07
C PRO A 459 4.52 -10.30 0.36
N ASP A 460 5.59 -11.09 0.26
CA ASP A 460 5.54 -12.54 0.52
C ASP A 460 5.32 -12.86 2.01
N ASN A 461 5.44 -11.88 2.91
CA ASN A 461 4.95 -11.97 4.30
C ASN A 461 3.43 -12.24 4.39
N PHE A 462 2.69 -12.00 3.31
CA PHE A 462 1.25 -12.22 3.18
C PHE A 462 0.89 -13.36 2.21
N SER A 463 1.88 -14.17 1.81
CA SER A 463 1.62 -15.46 1.16
C SER A 463 0.75 -16.36 2.04
N LYS A 464 0.06 -17.33 1.42
CA LYS A 464 -0.80 -18.28 2.13
C LYS A 464 -0.03 -19.01 3.26
N GLU A 465 1.16 -19.50 2.96
CA GLU A 465 2.01 -20.21 3.93
C GLU A 465 2.43 -19.29 5.11
N SER A 466 2.87 -18.06 4.82
CA SER A 466 3.25 -17.09 5.86
C SER A 466 2.07 -16.71 6.75
N LYS A 467 0.87 -16.57 6.18
CA LYS A 467 -0.36 -16.27 6.93
C LYS A 467 -0.76 -17.43 7.85
N GLU A 468 -0.66 -18.68 7.39
CA GLU A 468 -1.02 -19.87 8.17
C GLU A 468 -0.09 -20.12 9.37
N LYS A 469 1.20 -19.81 9.23
CA LYS A 469 2.18 -19.96 10.32
C LYS A 469 2.10 -18.85 11.37
N ARG A 470 1.57 -17.67 11.01
CA ARG A 470 1.55 -16.49 11.87
C ARG A 470 0.26 -16.44 12.69
N SER A 471 0.38 -16.06 13.96
CA SER A 471 -0.79 -15.75 14.78
C SER A 471 -1.61 -14.59 14.17
N PRO A 472 -2.94 -14.70 14.05
CA PRO A 472 -3.77 -13.62 13.52
C PRO A 472 -3.73 -12.35 14.39
N TYR A 473 -3.31 -12.48 15.66
CA TYR A 473 -3.19 -11.36 16.60
C TYR A 473 -1.86 -10.61 16.48
N ALA A 474 -0.94 -11.08 15.63
CA ALA A 474 0.26 -10.33 15.26
C ALA A 474 0.01 -9.31 14.12
N TYR A 475 -1.12 -9.41 13.41
CA TYR A 475 -1.48 -8.50 12.33
C TYR A 475 -2.72 -7.67 12.70
N LEU A 476 -2.51 -6.39 13.00
CA LEU A 476 -3.48 -5.52 13.67
C LEU A 476 -3.77 -4.17 12.98
N PRO A 477 -3.65 -4.00 11.64
CA PRO A 477 -3.80 -2.68 11.03
C PRO A 477 -5.23 -2.12 11.13
N PHE A 478 -6.22 -3.00 11.27
CA PHE A 478 -7.64 -2.65 11.44
C PHE A 478 -8.16 -3.00 12.84
N GLY A 479 -7.27 -3.37 13.76
CA GLY A 479 -7.63 -4.00 15.03
C GLY A 479 -8.26 -5.39 14.86
N GLN A 480 -8.84 -5.91 15.94
CA GLN A 480 -9.49 -7.21 16.01
C GLN A 480 -10.74 -7.14 16.91
N GLY A 481 -11.63 -8.11 16.76
CA GLY A 481 -12.84 -8.26 17.57
C GLY A 481 -13.97 -7.27 17.24
N PRO A 482 -14.99 -7.16 18.11
CA PRO A 482 -16.18 -6.30 17.88
C PRO A 482 -15.86 -4.83 17.55
N ARG A 483 -14.77 -4.30 18.12
CA ARG A 483 -14.29 -2.91 17.92
C ARG A 483 -13.34 -2.76 16.72
N ALA A 484 -13.16 -3.79 15.90
CA ALA A 484 -12.38 -3.70 14.66
C ALA A 484 -12.94 -2.62 13.72
N CYS A 485 -12.09 -2.11 12.83
CA CYS A 485 -12.43 -1.05 11.89
C CYS A 485 -13.70 -1.41 11.10
N ILE A 486 -14.72 -0.54 11.17
CA ILE A 486 -15.99 -0.74 10.45
C ILE A 486 -15.82 -0.57 8.94
N GLY A 487 -14.93 0.35 8.53
CA GLY A 487 -14.68 0.70 7.14
C GLY A 487 -13.58 -0.11 6.46
N MET A 488 -13.08 -1.19 7.07
CA MET A 488 -11.96 -1.99 6.53
C MET A 488 -12.19 -2.40 5.07
N ARG A 489 -13.38 -2.91 4.76
CA ARG A 489 -13.72 -3.37 3.40
C ARG A 489 -13.79 -2.23 2.40
N PHE A 490 -14.33 -1.09 2.82
CA PHE A 490 -14.40 0.11 1.99
C PHE A 490 -13.00 0.61 1.65
N ALA A 491 -12.15 0.80 2.67
CA ALA A 491 -10.80 1.32 2.50
C ALA A 491 -9.93 0.42 1.62
N LEU A 492 -10.01 -0.90 1.81
CA LEU A 492 -9.29 -1.86 0.95
C LEU A 492 -9.83 -1.85 -0.47
N LEU A 493 -11.14 -1.78 -0.68
CA LEU A 493 -11.73 -1.71 -2.03
C LEU A 493 -11.32 -0.41 -2.74
N GLU A 494 -11.45 0.73 -2.06
CA GLU A 494 -11.03 2.05 -2.55
C GLU A 494 -9.55 2.02 -2.99
N ALA A 495 -8.66 1.54 -2.12
CA ALA A 495 -7.24 1.43 -2.43
C ALA A 495 -6.97 0.48 -3.61
N LYS A 496 -7.64 -0.68 -3.66
CA LYS A 496 -7.51 -1.64 -4.77
C LYS A 496 -7.96 -1.03 -6.10
N VAL A 497 -9.11 -0.38 -6.14
CA VAL A 497 -9.64 0.28 -7.36
C VAL A 497 -8.69 1.37 -7.83
N GLY A 498 -8.24 2.24 -6.93
CA GLY A 498 -7.28 3.29 -7.28
C GLY A 498 -5.96 2.74 -7.80
N LEU A 499 -5.37 1.73 -7.14
CA LEU A 499 -4.12 1.11 -7.56
C LEU A 499 -4.23 0.37 -8.90
N VAL A 500 -5.29 -0.42 -9.11
CA VAL A 500 -5.54 -1.10 -10.40
C VAL A 500 -5.67 -0.07 -11.51
N SER A 501 -6.45 0.99 -11.28
CA SER A 501 -6.64 2.06 -12.26
C SER A 501 -5.32 2.73 -12.66
N VAL A 502 -4.48 3.05 -11.68
CA VAL A 502 -3.16 3.65 -11.91
C VAL A 502 -2.19 2.68 -12.61
N LEU A 503 -1.98 1.50 -12.04
CA LEU A 503 -0.94 0.57 -12.48
C LEU A 503 -1.25 -0.11 -13.83
N THR A 504 -2.51 -0.11 -14.25
CA THR A 504 -2.91 -0.52 -15.61
C THR A 504 -2.32 0.41 -16.69
N LYS A 505 -2.09 1.69 -16.37
CA LYS A 505 -1.61 2.68 -17.35
C LYS A 505 -0.29 3.36 -17.02
N TYR A 506 0.21 3.22 -15.79
CA TYR A 506 1.43 3.89 -15.36
C TYR A 506 2.35 3.02 -14.51
N ARG A 507 3.65 3.30 -14.58
CA ARG A 507 4.68 2.84 -13.65
C ARG A 507 5.08 3.98 -12.75
N ILE A 508 5.33 3.67 -11.48
CA ILE A 508 5.76 4.63 -10.47
C ILE A 508 7.24 4.40 -10.18
N LYS A 509 8.06 5.44 -10.25
CA LYS A 509 9.52 5.35 -10.02
C LYS A 509 10.00 6.38 -9.02
N THR A 510 11.14 6.09 -8.40
CA THR A 510 11.84 7.10 -7.61
C THR A 510 12.40 8.20 -8.53
N CYS A 511 12.37 9.44 -8.06
CA CYS A 511 13.07 10.58 -8.65
C CYS A 511 14.13 11.12 -7.67
N GLU A 512 14.86 12.16 -8.07
CA GLU A 512 15.89 12.80 -7.22
C GLU A 512 15.31 13.33 -5.90
N ASP A 513 14.05 13.76 -5.90
CA ASP A 513 13.35 14.27 -4.72
C ASP A 513 12.71 13.16 -3.86
N THR A 514 12.78 11.89 -4.27
CA THR A 514 12.22 10.79 -3.49
C THR A 514 13.06 10.54 -2.24
N PRO A 515 12.52 10.71 -1.02
CA PRO A 515 13.28 10.48 0.19
C PRO A 515 13.62 8.99 0.35
N LEU A 516 14.85 8.69 0.79
CA LEU A 516 15.30 7.31 1.01
C LEU A 516 14.45 6.57 2.05
N HIS A 517 14.04 7.28 3.11
CA HIS A 517 13.19 6.76 4.17
C HIS A 517 12.04 7.71 4.44
N ALA A 518 10.82 7.17 4.55
CA ALA A 518 9.67 7.93 4.98
C ALA A 518 9.64 8.02 6.51
N ILE A 519 9.58 9.25 7.03
CA ILE A 519 9.55 9.55 8.46
C ILE A 519 8.14 9.99 8.85
N ARG A 520 7.61 9.49 9.98
CA ARG A 520 6.28 9.87 10.47
C ARG A 520 6.30 11.30 11.02
N ASN A 521 5.27 12.07 10.67
CA ASN A 521 5.06 13.43 11.09
C ASN A 521 4.82 13.51 12.61
N ASN A 522 5.57 14.37 13.29
CA ASN A 522 5.52 14.58 14.73
C ASN A 522 4.40 15.53 15.21
N HIS A 523 3.68 16.16 14.28
CA HIS A 523 2.51 17.00 14.57
C HIS A 523 1.17 16.25 14.54
N THR A 524 1.17 14.94 14.25
CA THR A 524 -0.05 14.11 14.26
C THR A 524 0.13 12.82 15.06
N PHE A 525 -0.99 12.28 15.55
CA PHE A 525 -1.04 10.94 16.13
C PHE A 525 -1.09 9.83 15.06
N LEU A 526 -1.44 10.19 13.82
CA LEU A 526 -1.44 9.29 12.68
C LEU A 526 -0.03 9.11 12.12
N GLY A 527 0.15 8.10 11.28
CA GLY A 527 1.38 7.84 10.55
C GLY A 527 1.63 8.71 9.31
N ASN A 528 1.05 9.91 9.20
CA ASN A 528 1.28 10.75 8.02
C ASN A 528 2.79 10.97 7.80
N PRO A 529 3.29 10.98 6.57
CA PRO A 529 4.68 11.30 6.32
C PRO A 529 4.97 12.75 6.70
N ARG A 530 6.15 13.01 7.28
CA ARG A 530 6.61 14.35 7.65
C ARG A 530 6.94 15.17 6.41
N ASP A 531 7.71 14.54 5.53
CA ASP A 531 8.18 15.13 4.28
C ASP A 531 7.28 14.63 3.14
N LYS A 532 7.19 15.40 2.06
CA LYS A 532 6.45 14.99 0.86
C LYS A 532 7.11 13.75 0.26
N LEU A 533 6.29 12.79 -0.17
CA LEU A 533 6.77 11.57 -0.82
C LEU A 533 6.65 11.77 -2.34
N TRP A 534 7.72 12.30 -2.94
CA TRP A 534 7.78 12.56 -4.37
C TRP A 534 8.11 11.30 -5.17
N VAL A 535 7.48 11.14 -6.33
CA VAL A 535 7.78 10.07 -7.30
C VAL A 535 7.70 10.59 -8.73
N ALA A 536 8.38 9.92 -9.65
CA ALA A 536 8.15 10.07 -11.09
C ALA A 536 7.12 9.05 -11.58
N VAL A 537 6.44 9.40 -12.67
CA VAL A 537 5.46 8.53 -13.32
C VAL A 537 5.84 8.37 -14.78
N GLU A 538 5.82 7.13 -15.25
CA GLU A 538 5.99 6.80 -16.65
C GLU A 538 4.73 6.14 -17.19
N LYS A 539 4.37 6.45 -18.44
CA LYS A 539 3.23 5.80 -19.09
C LYS A 539 3.58 4.35 -19.40
N ASN A 540 2.67 3.42 -19.09
CA ASN A 540 2.76 2.06 -19.58
C ASN A 540 2.67 2.10 -21.10
N VAL A 541 3.67 1.51 -21.74
CA VAL A 541 3.57 1.17 -23.16
C VAL A 541 2.37 0.23 -23.31
N GLU A 542 1.33 0.66 -24.03
CA GLU A 542 0.14 -0.16 -24.23
C GLU A 542 0.54 -1.48 -24.90
N PHE A 543 0.26 -2.60 -24.23
CA PHE A 543 0.26 -3.92 -24.84
C PHE A 543 -1.03 -4.10 -25.68
N LEU A 544 -1.26 -3.18 -26.63
CA LEU A 544 -2.24 -3.31 -27.69
C LEU A 544 -1.54 -2.86 -28.97
N GLY A 545 -1.11 -3.83 -29.78
CA GLY A 545 -0.69 -3.65 -31.17
C GLY A 545 0.31 -2.53 -31.44
N PHE A 546 1.61 -2.87 -31.36
CA PHE A 546 2.73 -2.19 -32.03
C PHE A 546 2.57 -0.69 -32.34
N ASN A 547 3.12 0.15 -31.47
CA ASN A 547 3.76 1.38 -31.90
C ASN A 547 5.05 1.57 -31.08
N VAL A 548 6.13 1.03 -31.62
CA VAL A 548 7.49 1.23 -31.13
C VAL A 548 7.80 2.72 -31.21
N LYS A 549 7.85 3.43 -30.09
CA LYS A 549 8.64 4.66 -30.00
C LYS A 549 10.11 4.22 -29.94
N GLU A 550 10.93 4.80 -30.82
CA GLU A 550 12.36 4.49 -31.02
C GLU A 550 13.22 4.55 -29.73
N SER A 551 12.69 5.09 -28.63
CA SER A 551 13.38 5.21 -27.34
C SER A 551 13.22 4.01 -26.39
N GLU A 552 12.40 3.01 -26.70
CA GLU A 552 12.03 1.92 -25.76
C GLU A 552 12.36 0.50 -26.27
N ILE A 553 13.49 0.35 -26.95
CA ILE A 553 14.06 -0.99 -27.08
C ILE A 553 14.75 -1.35 -25.76
N ARG A 554 14.26 -2.37 -25.04
CA ARG A 554 14.93 -2.92 -23.85
C ARG A 554 16.41 -3.13 -24.16
N PRO A 555 17.32 -2.43 -23.47
CA PRO A 555 18.72 -2.40 -23.85
C PRO A 555 19.43 -3.58 -23.20
N THR A 556 19.67 -4.63 -23.96
CA THR A 556 20.83 -5.50 -23.72
C THR A 556 21.20 -6.27 -25.00
N ASP A 557 20.23 -6.84 -25.72
CA ASP A 557 20.52 -7.60 -26.95
C ASP A 557 20.30 -6.82 -28.25
N SER A 558 19.34 -5.90 -28.28
CA SER A 558 18.94 -5.19 -29.50
C SER A 558 19.95 -4.13 -29.95
N LYS A 559 20.65 -3.51 -28.99
CA LYS A 559 21.71 -2.54 -29.28
C LYS A 559 22.89 -3.18 -30.02
N LEU A 560 23.25 -4.41 -29.65
CA LEU A 560 24.32 -5.18 -30.31
C LEU A 560 23.91 -5.61 -31.72
N LYS A 561 22.66 -6.04 -31.91
CA LYS A 561 22.09 -6.39 -33.23
C LYS A 561 22.14 -5.21 -34.20
N ILE A 562 21.74 -4.02 -33.76
CA ILE A 562 21.76 -2.79 -34.58
C ILE A 562 23.20 -2.34 -34.86
N TYR A 563 24.11 -2.46 -33.89
CA TYR A 563 25.50 -2.06 -34.06
C TYR A 563 26.28 -2.95 -35.03
N GLU A 564 26.13 -4.27 -35.00
CA GLU A 564 26.80 -5.17 -35.96
C GLU A 564 26.26 -4.97 -37.38
N LEU A 565 24.97 -4.67 -37.53
CA LEU A 565 24.39 -4.27 -38.82
C LEU A 565 24.99 -2.96 -39.34
N ALA A 566 25.19 -1.98 -38.46
CA ALA A 566 25.78 -0.68 -38.82
C ALA A 566 27.26 -0.78 -39.27
N LYS A 567 27.95 -1.89 -38.98
CA LYS A 567 29.33 -2.15 -39.40
C LYS A 567 29.46 -2.76 -40.79
N SER A 568 28.44 -3.48 -41.27
CA SER A 568 28.49 -4.22 -42.54
C SER A 568 27.39 -3.74 -43.47
N GLN A 569 27.73 -2.76 -44.33
CA GLN A 569 26.81 -2.26 -45.35
C GLN A 569 26.32 -3.37 -46.28
N VAL A 570 27.19 -4.33 -46.62
CA VAL A 570 26.84 -5.50 -47.43
C VAL A 570 25.79 -6.37 -46.76
N THR A 571 25.88 -6.56 -45.44
CA THR A 571 24.87 -7.31 -44.69
C THR A 571 23.54 -6.56 -44.68
N GLN A 572 23.57 -5.25 -44.48
CA GLN A 572 22.38 -4.40 -44.49
C GLN A 572 21.70 -4.41 -45.86
N ASP A 573 22.45 -4.28 -46.95
CA ASP A 573 21.90 -4.27 -48.31
C ASP A 573 21.23 -5.61 -48.66
N LYS A 574 21.85 -6.76 -48.29
CA LYS A 574 21.24 -8.09 -48.45
C LYS A 574 19.97 -8.27 -47.62
N LEU A 575 19.93 -7.69 -46.41
CA LEU A 575 18.76 -7.79 -45.53
C LEU A 575 17.62 -6.89 -46.02
N ILE A 576 17.92 -5.69 -46.51
CA ILE A 576 16.93 -4.80 -47.15
C ILE A 576 16.36 -5.48 -48.39
N GLN A 577 17.19 -6.13 -49.22
CA GLN A 577 16.70 -6.89 -50.37
C GLN A 577 15.71 -8.00 -49.95
N GLU A 578 16.01 -8.76 -48.90
CA GLU A 578 15.09 -9.79 -48.38
C GLU A 578 13.79 -9.18 -47.84
N ILE A 579 13.86 -8.02 -47.18
CA ILE A 579 12.69 -7.28 -46.69
C ILE A 579 11.84 -6.80 -47.88
N ASP A 580 12.43 -6.20 -48.90
CA ASP A 580 11.73 -5.69 -50.08
C ASP A 580 11.04 -6.82 -50.87
N GLU A 581 11.69 -7.98 -50.99
CA GLU A 581 11.12 -9.19 -51.59
C GLU A 581 9.93 -9.76 -50.80
N VAL A 582 9.87 -9.52 -49.48
CA VAL A 582 8.74 -9.89 -48.63
C VAL A 582 7.63 -8.84 -48.72
N MET A 583 7.97 -7.56 -48.64
CA MET A 583 7.01 -6.45 -48.70
C MET A 583 6.27 -6.41 -50.03
N SER A 584 6.95 -6.71 -51.15
CA SER A 584 6.35 -6.76 -52.50
C SER A 584 5.34 -7.90 -52.70
N LYS A 585 5.27 -8.87 -51.78
CA LYS A 585 4.33 -10.00 -51.81
C LYS A 585 3.15 -9.84 -50.86
N LEU A 586 3.09 -8.74 -50.11
CA LEU A 586 1.97 -8.44 -49.21
C LEU A 586 0.72 -8.07 -50.02
N ALA A 587 -0.45 -8.38 -49.46
CA ALA A 587 -1.73 -7.94 -50.02
C ALA A 587 -1.86 -6.41 -49.95
N GLU A 588 -2.65 -5.80 -50.84
CA GLU A 588 -2.80 -4.33 -50.93
C GLU A 588 -3.28 -3.65 -49.64
N ASP A 589 -3.82 -4.42 -48.69
CA ASP A 589 -4.31 -3.98 -47.38
C ASP A 589 -3.34 -4.24 -46.21
N GLN A 590 -2.14 -4.78 -46.46
CA GLN A 590 -1.14 -5.07 -45.44
C GLN A 590 0.10 -4.17 -45.53
N ASP A 591 0.22 -3.24 -44.59
CA ASP A 591 1.37 -2.34 -44.46
C ASP A 591 2.60 -2.97 -43.76
N PHE A 592 2.46 -4.20 -43.25
CA PHE A 592 3.54 -4.90 -42.54
C PHE A 592 3.37 -6.43 -42.62
N PRO A 593 4.47 -7.22 -42.67
CA PRO A 593 4.37 -8.68 -42.78
C PRO A 593 3.83 -9.32 -41.50
N ASP A 594 3.04 -10.38 -41.67
CA ASP A 594 2.51 -11.13 -40.53
C ASP A 594 3.60 -11.93 -39.78
N TYR A 595 3.25 -12.42 -38.60
CA TYR A 595 4.15 -13.19 -37.74
C TYR A 595 4.81 -14.37 -38.47
N ASN A 596 4.03 -15.14 -39.24
CA ASN A 596 4.53 -16.35 -39.91
C ASN A 596 5.53 -15.98 -41.01
N THR A 597 5.25 -14.90 -41.72
CA THR A 597 6.10 -14.36 -42.79
C THR A 597 7.44 -13.90 -42.23
N ILE A 598 7.44 -13.11 -41.15
CA ILE A 598 8.67 -12.66 -40.48
C ILE A 598 9.50 -13.84 -39.94
N GLN A 599 8.84 -14.89 -39.45
CA GLN A 599 9.54 -16.08 -38.98
C GLN A 599 10.25 -16.86 -40.09
N THR A 600 9.74 -16.76 -41.32
CA THR A 600 10.26 -17.51 -42.47
C THR A 600 11.40 -16.82 -43.22
N MET A 601 11.88 -15.65 -42.78
CA MET A 601 12.98 -14.91 -43.41
C MET A 601 14.35 -15.53 -43.07
N PRO A 602 14.99 -16.29 -43.99
CA PRO A 602 16.20 -17.06 -43.69
C PRO A 602 17.45 -16.21 -43.43
N TYR A 603 17.61 -15.08 -44.10
CA TYR A 603 18.81 -14.25 -43.96
C TYR A 603 18.74 -13.38 -42.70
N LEU A 604 17.57 -12.80 -42.39
CA LEU A 604 17.28 -12.17 -41.10
C LEU A 604 17.56 -13.11 -39.92
N ASP A 605 17.14 -14.37 -40.00
CA ASP A 605 17.41 -15.38 -38.99
C ASP A 605 18.92 -15.61 -38.82
N SER A 606 19.65 -15.67 -39.94
CA SER A 606 21.10 -15.87 -39.95
C SER A 606 21.85 -14.70 -39.31
N VAL A 607 21.43 -13.46 -39.58
CA VAL A 607 21.98 -12.23 -38.96
C VAL A 607 21.79 -12.23 -37.44
N LEU A 608 20.59 -12.60 -36.98
CA LEU A 608 20.28 -12.63 -35.55
C LEU A 608 21.05 -13.74 -34.82
N HIS A 609 21.14 -14.91 -35.42
CA HIS A 609 21.92 -16.02 -34.87
C HIS A 609 23.42 -15.72 -34.82
N GLU A 610 23.95 -15.05 -35.84
CA GLU A 610 25.35 -14.63 -35.84
C GLU A 610 25.64 -13.56 -34.78
N THR A 611 24.69 -12.65 -34.54
CA THR A 611 24.83 -11.67 -33.46
C THR A 611 24.89 -12.37 -32.10
N LEU A 612 24.01 -13.34 -31.85
CA LEU A 612 23.98 -14.11 -30.61
C LEU A 612 25.21 -15.00 -30.42
N ARG A 613 25.82 -15.47 -31.52
CA ARG A 613 27.08 -16.21 -31.48
C ARG A 613 28.22 -15.35 -30.97
N LEU A 614 28.38 -14.14 -31.52
CA LEU A 614 29.45 -13.23 -31.12
C LEU A 614 29.24 -12.63 -29.72
N HIS A 615 27.98 -12.39 -29.37
CA HIS A 615 27.55 -11.75 -28.14
C HIS A 615 26.65 -12.68 -27.34
N CYS A 616 27.19 -13.85 -26.98
CA CYS A 616 26.44 -14.86 -26.24
C CYS A 616 25.97 -14.31 -24.88
N PRO A 617 24.66 -14.31 -24.57
CA PRO A 617 24.12 -13.72 -23.34
C PRO A 617 24.51 -14.49 -22.08
N LEU A 618 24.98 -15.74 -22.21
CA LEU A 618 25.43 -16.57 -21.10
C LEU A 618 26.83 -17.14 -21.41
N PRO A 619 27.85 -16.89 -20.56
CA PRO A 619 29.19 -17.41 -20.79
C PRO A 619 29.25 -18.94 -20.69
N PHE A 620 28.39 -19.54 -19.85
CA PHE A 620 28.28 -20.98 -19.68
C PHE A 620 26.85 -21.41 -19.32
N ILE A 621 26.56 -22.69 -19.52
CA ILE A 621 25.33 -23.34 -19.07
C ILE A 621 25.69 -24.39 -18.02
N ASN A 622 25.15 -24.26 -16.81
CA ASN A 622 25.29 -25.25 -15.75
C ASN A 622 24.11 -26.25 -15.78
N ARG A 623 24.40 -27.53 -15.51
CA ARG A 623 23.41 -28.57 -15.23
C ARG A 623 23.89 -29.44 -14.08
N ASN A 624 23.04 -29.64 -13.08
CA ASN A 624 23.29 -30.65 -12.05
C ASN A 624 22.83 -32.03 -12.53
N ASN A 625 23.69 -33.03 -12.38
CA ASN A 625 23.41 -34.38 -12.84
C ASN A 625 22.52 -35.14 -11.85
N SER A 626 21.33 -35.58 -12.26
CA SER A 626 20.34 -36.21 -11.36
C SER A 626 20.58 -37.70 -11.07
N ARG A 627 21.49 -38.34 -11.81
CA ARG A 627 21.89 -39.75 -11.69
C ARG A 627 23.30 -39.96 -12.23
N ASP A 628 23.99 -41.03 -11.87
CA ASP A 628 25.27 -41.34 -12.49
C ASP A 628 25.13 -41.44 -14.02
N TYR A 629 26.01 -40.76 -14.76
CA TYR A 629 25.92 -40.63 -16.21
C TYR A 629 27.25 -41.00 -16.87
N LYS A 630 27.28 -42.10 -17.63
CA LYS A 630 28.43 -42.47 -18.46
C LYS A 630 28.43 -41.60 -19.72
N ILE A 631 29.52 -40.89 -19.96
CA ILE A 631 29.67 -40.05 -21.16
C ILE A 631 29.75 -40.98 -22.39
N PRO A 632 28.87 -40.85 -23.38
CA PRO A 632 28.91 -41.68 -24.58
C PRO A 632 30.27 -41.57 -25.29
N GLY A 633 30.88 -42.71 -25.62
CA GLY A 633 32.18 -42.75 -26.31
C GLY A 633 33.41 -42.55 -25.41
N HIS A 634 33.22 -42.37 -24.09
CA HIS A 634 34.31 -42.23 -23.12
C HIS A 634 34.10 -43.17 -21.92
N ASP A 635 35.18 -43.63 -21.30
CA ASP A 635 35.12 -44.47 -20.09
C ASP A 635 34.95 -43.68 -18.78
N VAL A 636 34.42 -42.45 -18.88
CA VAL A 636 34.20 -41.54 -17.75
C VAL A 636 32.74 -41.58 -17.32
N VAL A 637 32.50 -41.71 -16.02
CA VAL A 637 31.18 -41.62 -15.38
C VAL A 637 31.11 -40.34 -14.55
N ILE A 638 30.12 -39.50 -14.83
CA ILE A 638 29.80 -38.30 -14.05
C ILE A 638 28.88 -38.73 -12.88
N PRO A 639 29.31 -38.59 -11.61
CA PRO A 639 28.48 -38.96 -10.48
C PRO A 639 27.21 -38.11 -10.36
N LYS A 640 26.17 -38.68 -9.75
CA LYS A 640 24.97 -37.96 -9.31
C LYS A 640 25.35 -36.79 -8.40
N GLY A 641 24.72 -35.64 -8.62
CA GLY A 641 24.95 -34.41 -7.87
C GLY A 641 26.09 -33.55 -8.42
N THR A 642 26.81 -34.01 -9.44
CA THR A 642 27.89 -33.23 -10.07
C THR A 642 27.32 -32.11 -10.94
N ASP A 643 27.82 -30.90 -10.74
CA ASP A 643 27.54 -29.76 -11.61
C ASP A 643 28.42 -29.81 -12.87
N VAL A 644 27.76 -29.89 -14.03
CA VAL A 644 28.39 -29.90 -15.35
C VAL A 644 28.24 -28.53 -15.97
N TYR A 645 29.36 -27.91 -16.34
CA TYR A 645 29.41 -26.60 -16.98
C TYR A 645 29.79 -26.74 -18.44
N VAL A 646 28.93 -26.22 -19.32
CA VAL A 646 29.20 -26.13 -20.76
C VAL A 646 29.56 -24.70 -21.09
N MET A 647 30.80 -24.46 -21.53
CA MET A 647 31.34 -23.12 -21.84
C MET A 647 30.82 -22.62 -23.20
N ALA A 648 29.56 -22.16 -23.23
CA ALA A 648 28.87 -21.73 -24.44
C ALA A 648 29.62 -20.64 -25.21
N TYR A 649 30.16 -19.63 -24.52
CA TYR A 649 30.92 -18.55 -25.14
C TYR A 649 32.17 -19.04 -25.86
N SER A 650 32.94 -19.95 -25.24
CA SER A 650 34.14 -20.52 -25.85
C SER A 650 33.82 -21.34 -27.08
N ILE A 651 32.77 -22.17 -27.03
CA ILE A 651 32.34 -23.02 -28.16
C ILE A 651 31.88 -22.17 -29.35
N MET A 652 31.18 -21.06 -29.10
CA MET A 652 30.70 -20.13 -30.14
C MET A 652 31.80 -19.32 -30.83
N ARG A 653 33.01 -19.30 -30.26
CA ARG A 653 34.21 -18.63 -30.81
C ARG A 653 35.31 -19.61 -31.18
N ASP A 654 34.97 -20.87 -31.34
CA ASP A 654 35.90 -21.93 -31.68
C ASP A 654 35.96 -22.12 -33.20
N ASP A 655 37.17 -22.14 -33.76
CA ASP A 655 37.41 -22.30 -35.19
C ASP A 655 37.07 -23.71 -35.71
N ARG A 656 36.90 -24.69 -34.82
CA ARG A 656 36.40 -26.03 -35.17
C ARG A 656 34.93 -26.02 -35.60
N TYR A 657 34.16 -25.01 -35.19
CA TYR A 657 32.72 -24.95 -35.41
C TYR A 657 32.27 -23.76 -36.26
N PHE A 658 33.02 -22.66 -36.27
CA PHE A 658 32.64 -21.43 -36.98
C PHE A 658 33.81 -20.88 -37.80
N ASP A 659 33.53 -20.52 -39.05
CA ASP A 659 34.49 -19.87 -39.93
C ASP A 659 34.65 -18.41 -39.49
N GLN A 660 35.90 -17.95 -39.34
CA GLN A 660 36.25 -16.62 -38.81
C GLN A 660 35.54 -16.32 -37.47
N PRO A 661 35.81 -17.10 -36.40
CA PRO A 661 35.00 -17.10 -35.19
C PRO A 661 34.98 -15.77 -34.41
N ASN A 662 35.87 -14.84 -34.72
CA ASN A 662 35.93 -13.51 -34.09
C ASN A 662 35.34 -12.39 -34.96
N GLU A 663 34.86 -12.71 -36.16
CA GLU A 663 34.27 -11.76 -37.10
C GLU A 663 32.76 -11.99 -37.23
N PHE A 664 32.01 -10.94 -37.56
CA PHE A 664 30.57 -11.04 -37.78
C PHE A 664 30.30 -11.50 -39.21
N ASN A 665 29.85 -12.74 -39.37
CA ASN A 665 29.56 -13.36 -40.66
C ASN A 665 28.25 -14.15 -40.65
N PRO A 666 27.12 -13.56 -41.10
CA PRO A 666 25.82 -14.24 -41.14
C PRO A 666 25.80 -15.55 -41.94
N ASP A 667 26.71 -15.75 -42.90
CA ASP A 667 26.75 -16.96 -43.72
C ASP A 667 27.09 -18.22 -42.89
N ASN A 668 27.66 -18.04 -41.68
CA ASN A 668 27.81 -19.09 -40.66
C ASN A 668 26.48 -19.78 -40.29
N PHE A 669 25.35 -19.12 -40.50
CA PHE A 669 24.02 -19.65 -40.20
C PHE A 669 23.17 -19.90 -41.44
N SER A 670 23.76 -19.84 -42.63
CA SER A 670 23.11 -20.25 -43.88
C SER A 670 22.69 -21.72 -43.82
N LYS A 671 21.68 -22.09 -44.62
CA LYS A 671 21.17 -23.47 -44.68
C LYS A 671 22.30 -24.48 -45.00
N ALA A 672 23.16 -24.15 -45.96
CA ALA A 672 24.30 -24.98 -46.35
C ALA A 672 25.38 -25.09 -45.25
N ALA A 673 25.58 -24.05 -44.43
CA ALA A 673 26.50 -24.10 -43.29
C ALA A 673 25.92 -24.91 -42.12
N LYS A 674 24.61 -24.78 -41.84
CA LYS A 674 23.89 -25.56 -40.82
C LYS A 674 23.93 -27.06 -41.10
N GLU A 675 23.84 -27.47 -42.37
CA GLU A 675 23.89 -28.89 -42.78
C GLU A 675 25.28 -29.53 -42.64
N LYS A 676 26.36 -28.74 -42.66
CA LYS A 676 27.75 -29.23 -42.51
C LYS A 676 28.20 -29.32 -41.05
N ARG A 677 27.44 -28.80 -40.09
CA ARG A 677 27.85 -28.64 -38.69
C ARG A 677 27.05 -29.56 -37.76
N SER A 678 27.63 -29.89 -36.61
CA SER A 678 26.88 -30.57 -35.55
C SER A 678 25.69 -29.68 -35.15
N PRO A 679 24.46 -30.21 -35.05
CA PRO A 679 23.33 -29.43 -34.58
C PRO A 679 23.60 -28.86 -33.18
N TYR A 680 24.45 -29.51 -32.39
CA TYR A 680 24.82 -29.11 -31.04
C TYR A 680 25.96 -28.09 -30.95
N ALA A 681 26.53 -27.64 -32.08
CA ALA A 681 27.58 -26.63 -32.09
C ALA A 681 27.05 -25.23 -31.73
N TYR A 682 25.75 -24.98 -31.96
CA TYR A 682 25.07 -23.75 -31.55
C TYR A 682 24.35 -23.94 -30.21
N ILE A 683 25.10 -23.73 -29.12
CA ILE A 683 24.62 -23.91 -27.74
C ILE A 683 23.94 -22.63 -27.24
N CYS A 684 22.90 -22.18 -27.93
CA CYS A 684 21.99 -21.20 -27.37
C CYS A 684 20.84 -21.92 -26.66
N LEU A 685 20.09 -21.21 -25.80
CA LEU A 685 18.95 -21.68 -24.98
C LEU A 685 17.76 -22.30 -25.76
N TRP A 686 17.97 -22.86 -26.95
CA TRP A 686 16.97 -23.29 -27.92
C TRP A 686 16.88 -24.81 -28.03
N GLN A 687 17.89 -25.53 -27.55
CA GLN A 687 18.00 -26.97 -27.73
C GLN A 687 17.70 -27.73 -26.44
N GLY A 688 16.93 -28.81 -26.59
CA GLY A 688 16.51 -29.68 -25.50
C GLY A 688 15.15 -29.29 -24.87
N PRO A 689 14.68 -30.08 -23.90
CA PRO A 689 13.33 -29.97 -23.33
C PRO A 689 13.10 -28.72 -22.46
N ARG A 690 14.14 -27.90 -22.25
CA ARG A 690 14.08 -26.63 -21.50
C ARG A 690 14.54 -25.46 -22.37
N ALA A 691 13.97 -25.33 -23.57
CA ALA A 691 14.19 -24.15 -24.39
C ALA A 691 13.68 -22.89 -23.65
N CYS A 692 14.48 -21.84 -23.60
CA CYS A 692 14.09 -20.58 -22.97
C CYS A 692 13.02 -19.89 -23.80
N ILE A 693 11.81 -19.87 -23.25
CA ILE A 693 10.65 -19.19 -23.86
C ILE A 693 10.94 -17.69 -24.03
N GLY A 694 11.59 -17.06 -23.05
CA GLY A 694 11.97 -15.64 -23.12
C GLY A 694 12.91 -15.31 -24.29
N MET A 695 13.80 -16.24 -24.65
CA MET A 695 14.71 -16.04 -25.79
C MET A 695 13.98 -16.11 -27.13
N ARG A 696 12.89 -16.91 -27.21
CA ARG A 696 12.03 -16.96 -28.40
C ARG A 696 11.30 -15.64 -28.61
N PHE A 697 10.79 -15.05 -27.53
CA PHE A 697 10.19 -13.71 -27.57
C PHE A 697 11.21 -12.64 -27.95
N ALA A 698 12.41 -12.64 -27.36
CA ALA A 698 13.45 -11.66 -27.66
C ALA A 698 13.95 -11.71 -29.13
N LEU A 699 13.98 -12.89 -29.76
CA LEU A 699 14.29 -12.99 -31.19
C LEU A 699 13.13 -12.50 -32.06
N LEU A 700 11.89 -12.80 -31.68
CA LEU A 700 10.73 -12.28 -32.40
C LEU A 700 10.68 -10.75 -32.37
N GLU A 701 10.83 -10.16 -31.18
CA GLU A 701 10.91 -8.70 -31.01
C GLU A 701 12.02 -8.09 -31.86
N ALA A 702 13.18 -8.74 -31.92
CA ALA A 702 14.28 -8.29 -32.75
C ALA A 702 14.03 -8.43 -34.25
N LYS A 703 13.35 -9.50 -34.69
CA LYS A 703 12.94 -9.65 -36.10
C LYS A 703 11.98 -8.53 -36.49
N VAL A 704 10.93 -8.32 -35.69
CA VAL A 704 9.95 -7.26 -35.94
C VAL A 704 10.62 -5.89 -35.94
N GLY A 705 11.43 -5.59 -34.92
CA GLY A 705 12.12 -4.30 -34.81
C GLY A 705 13.09 -4.03 -35.96
N LEU A 706 13.89 -5.02 -36.38
CA LEU A 706 14.82 -4.86 -37.51
C LEU A 706 14.10 -4.66 -38.83
N VAL A 707 13.02 -5.41 -39.08
CA VAL A 707 12.19 -5.21 -40.27
C VAL A 707 11.61 -3.78 -40.25
N SER A 708 10.96 -3.37 -39.15
CA SER A 708 10.37 -2.03 -39.04
C SER A 708 11.38 -0.89 -39.25
N VAL A 709 12.60 -1.02 -38.76
CA VAL A 709 13.65 0.01 -38.92
C VAL A 709 14.20 0.00 -40.33
N LEU A 710 14.57 -1.16 -40.88
CA LEU A 710 15.23 -1.27 -42.18
C LEU A 710 14.31 -1.04 -43.37
N THR A 711 12.99 -1.12 -43.18
CA THR A 711 12.00 -0.67 -44.17
C THR A 711 12.01 0.86 -44.36
N LYS A 712 12.47 1.63 -43.37
CA LYS A 712 12.39 3.11 -43.39
C LYS A 712 13.75 3.81 -43.38
N TYR A 713 14.79 3.15 -42.87
CA TYR A 713 16.05 3.78 -42.56
C TYR A 713 17.25 2.91 -42.98
N ARG A 714 18.30 3.56 -43.49
CA ARG A 714 19.65 2.99 -43.53
C ARG A 714 20.40 3.39 -42.26
N ILE A 715 21.04 2.43 -41.62
CA ILE A 715 21.75 2.60 -40.35
C ILE A 715 23.27 2.61 -40.63
N LYS A 716 23.98 3.60 -40.09
CA LYS A 716 25.45 3.74 -40.15
C LYS A 716 26.05 3.85 -38.75
N ALA A 717 27.28 3.36 -38.59
CA ALA A 717 28.01 3.50 -37.33
C ALA A 717 28.43 4.97 -37.09
N CYS A 718 28.22 5.49 -35.88
CA CYS A 718 28.66 6.84 -35.50
C CYS A 718 30.14 6.84 -35.08
N GLN A 719 30.91 7.88 -35.45
CA GLN A 719 32.34 8.00 -35.12
C GLN A 719 32.62 8.06 -33.62
N ASP A 720 31.66 8.55 -32.82
CA ASP A 720 31.78 8.70 -31.36
C ASP A 720 31.41 7.41 -30.58
N THR A 721 31.19 6.28 -31.28
CA THR A 721 30.86 5.02 -30.62
C THR A 721 32.10 4.42 -29.95
N PRO A 722 32.12 4.23 -28.62
CA PRO A 722 33.34 3.80 -27.95
C PRO A 722 33.71 2.36 -28.32
N GLN A 723 34.88 2.16 -28.95
CA GLN A 723 35.34 0.85 -29.43
C GLN A 723 35.59 -0.19 -28.31
N HIS A 724 35.79 0.27 -27.07
CA HIS A 724 36.13 -0.58 -25.91
C HIS A 724 34.91 -1.21 -25.22
N VAL A 725 33.69 -0.73 -25.46
CA VAL A 725 32.44 -1.25 -24.85
C VAL A 725 32.18 -2.72 -25.22
N ILE A 726 32.82 -3.21 -26.29
CA ILE A 726 32.50 -4.49 -26.92
C ILE A 726 33.60 -5.55 -26.71
N ARG A 727 34.82 -5.15 -26.29
CA ARG A 727 35.94 -6.10 -26.15
C ARG A 727 36.22 -6.59 -24.73
N ASP A 728 35.98 -5.78 -23.69
CA ASP A 728 36.67 -6.03 -22.40
C ASP A 728 35.81 -6.28 -21.16
N ASN A 729 34.49 -6.45 -21.27
CA ASN A 729 33.65 -6.64 -20.09
C ASN A 729 33.28 -8.10 -19.82
N PHE A 730 34.16 -8.77 -19.07
CA PHE A 730 33.87 -9.97 -18.26
C PHE A 730 32.97 -9.63 -17.06
N THR A 731 31.86 -8.91 -17.27
CA THR A 731 30.87 -8.65 -16.22
C THR A 731 29.69 -9.59 -16.38
N LEU A 732 29.68 -10.62 -15.51
CA LEU A 732 28.51 -11.47 -15.24
C LEU A 732 27.25 -10.60 -15.11
N LEU A 733 26.32 -10.74 -16.07
CA LEU A 733 25.01 -10.08 -16.10
C LEU A 733 25.03 -8.54 -16.10
N GLY A 734 26.06 -7.92 -16.71
CA GLY A 734 26.17 -6.47 -16.85
C GLY A 734 25.52 -5.94 -18.13
N ASN A 735 24.43 -5.18 -17.99
CA ASN A 735 23.94 -4.26 -19.01
C ASN A 735 25.08 -3.34 -19.46
N PRO A 736 25.37 -3.16 -20.78
CA PRO A 736 26.34 -2.16 -21.20
C PRO A 736 25.84 -0.79 -20.73
N ARG A 737 26.52 -0.23 -19.72
CA ARG A 737 26.18 1.08 -19.12
C ARG A 737 26.37 2.24 -20.10
N ASP A 738 27.04 2.01 -21.21
CA ASP A 738 27.37 3.02 -22.20
C ASP A 738 26.36 3.08 -23.36
N LYS A 739 26.07 4.30 -23.83
CA LYS A 739 25.19 4.55 -24.97
C LYS A 739 25.92 4.16 -26.28
N LEU A 740 25.32 3.30 -27.09
CA LEU A 740 25.76 3.02 -28.46
C LEU A 740 25.05 4.00 -29.40
N TRP A 741 25.80 4.78 -30.17
CA TRP A 741 25.26 5.78 -31.10
C TRP A 741 25.32 5.24 -32.53
N VAL A 742 24.18 5.21 -33.24
CA VAL A 742 24.12 4.91 -34.67
C VAL A 742 23.41 6.06 -35.37
N ALA A 743 23.88 6.41 -36.57
CA ALA A 743 23.25 7.42 -37.41
C ALA A 743 22.25 6.74 -38.35
N SER A 744 21.09 7.35 -38.58
CA SER A 744 20.11 6.90 -39.56
C SER A 744 20.01 7.89 -40.71
N GLU A 745 20.02 7.39 -41.94
CA GLU A 745 19.59 8.13 -43.13
C GLU A 745 18.23 7.57 -43.57
N ALA A 746 17.24 8.44 -43.78
CA ALA A 746 15.96 8.02 -44.36
C ALA A 746 16.22 7.46 -45.77
N GLN A 747 15.60 6.31 -46.08
CA GLN A 747 15.72 5.66 -47.39
C GLN A 747 14.99 6.42 -48.49
#